data_AF-A0A9K3KTR1-F1
#
_entry.id   AF-A0A9K3KTR1-F1
#
_cell.length_a   1.000
_cell.length_b   1.000
_cell.length_c   1.000
_cell.angle_alpha   90.00
_cell.angle_beta   90.00
_cell.angle_gamma   90.00
#
_symmetry.space_group_name_H-M   'P 1'
#
loop_
_entity.id
_entity.type
_entity.pdbx_description
1 polymer ?
#
loop_
_entity_poly.entity_id
_entity_poly.type
_entity_poly.pdbx_seq_one_letter_code
_entity_poly.pdbx_strand_id
1 'polypeptide(L)'
;MEEGPEERLQQREKNGLADNQDAALLAGVENPAPESCNDKVSAPRYKDHFLLHHRTSDVRYRGTSVHVYELNSSQIQLATAIDSGTRLNGPEGSLDKNEPQKEEHPLAIEMKEVPSDRASALTLLRATYTLVAFFFAGILFVFSFLVIWFLFMDMVADSGVDGGSPTWDNFFGTLLGIPVMLFGLSSVLTVAGFFVLEMWNGFRFLRTVGQFNDILIEWVTLVMVLVAPIFSMICSLFAKLENWWTIAFYTWFSSMAVFFTVFAFVVVFYETQAAWLMAKELSNNTRKEACEDEDCRDPYESLWSGLFHFLSECILRRQDSIWSGHQNKVRMSINRDDLEPSHYLCTRWYTSITLARCCSCFYETVHPPEKIYSFEEILEKRRFVTRYNWSIEGVLCSNRRNHSVVVIRGPAALKKSQIISSIICVVVATVGVVLLVIGFMFWAERSALPMVLFVVLVFLCCFPRFRNAARFLKAYRHVNDSDSLGLDDGVYQSYETYRVSRPRKAFRIILFFTGAGLFFVWPVATLIKIGNFHLLGLFILLGIWSFFRYYLDPCCLLQDLGTFDVSTTSKEKESWRVKARVSTIMLNVTRSPGTRIWMWSFFFFIVVALIFSIGSISYQSSYTTTPTELTDDNFYIQEGLERLFWAPMTLTPLGNFQYQPQPNLQYPTCQLIQDLEIANGTSALLEDYAFLATMIYQAPETLQTTLDDWFGPGLAAVQTELVEDFRKTVPGGSAAVDYNVVYFLQSNTAVVVVRGSTTAWEWMTNAQLWASVALTQVLQFFLPAGEIFNPILHGLLKALVWVESENLIEIALYSQTTQLVEYIRSRPDFNGSIRITGQSLGGGISLITGAQTNIPAIAISGPNNVFSRQTFVPPLDLDTIDSLLFNVIPQRDIVPMTDQAGLLTQNIECRAKVNDLFGCHTATRSLCEIMHRCGSYSRPPPCDCAVKYGYPVPEQIGGNQTFSDVCGTLRSNDGWYA
;
A
#
# COMPACT_ATOMS: atom_id res chain seq x y z
N MET A 1 25.53 -44.14 -33.16
CA MET A 1 25.99 -43.63 -31.86
C MET A 1 24.90 -42.72 -31.30
N GLU A 2 23.63 -43.14 -31.31
CA GLU A 2 22.98 -44.24 -30.54
C GLU A 2 22.46 -43.66 -29.21
N GLU A 3 21.15 -43.47 -29.04
CA GLU A 3 20.04 -44.47 -28.91
C GLU A 3 19.93 -45.07 -27.49
N GLY A 4 18.68 -45.21 -27.01
CA GLY A 4 18.32 -46.11 -25.90
C GLY A 4 17.73 -45.45 -24.64
N PRO A 5 16.42 -45.58 -24.40
CA PRO A 5 15.77 -45.35 -23.09
C PRO A 5 15.48 -46.69 -22.36
N GLU A 6 15.14 -46.67 -21.07
CA GLU A 6 14.54 -47.85 -20.42
C GLU A 6 13.56 -47.50 -19.27
N GLU A 7 12.59 -48.39 -19.03
CA GLU A 7 11.53 -48.32 -18.01
C GLU A 7 11.89 -49.14 -16.76
N ARG A 8 11.10 -49.03 -15.66
CA ARG A 8 10.99 -50.09 -14.64
C ARG A 8 9.57 -50.27 -14.08
N LEU A 9 9.01 -51.46 -14.34
CA LEU A 9 8.32 -52.40 -13.41
C LEU A 9 7.24 -51.85 -12.44
N GLN A 10 5.98 -52.32 -12.40
CA GLN A 10 5.48 -53.68 -12.06
C GLN A 10 5.91 -54.17 -10.64
N GLN A 11 5.12 -54.92 -9.83
CA GLN A 11 4.01 -55.84 -10.14
C GLN A 11 3.14 -56.25 -8.90
N ARG A 12 1.87 -56.67 -9.11
CA ARG A 12 0.99 -57.50 -8.18
C ARG A 12 0.59 -56.86 -6.82
N GLU A 13 -0.41 -57.36 -6.06
CA GLU A 13 -1.08 -58.69 -6.03
C GLU A 13 -2.65 -58.63 -5.92
N LYS A 14 -3.35 -59.72 -5.54
CA LYS A 14 -4.81 -59.92 -5.81
C LYS A 14 -5.54 -60.87 -4.82
N ASN A 15 -6.87 -60.69 -4.68
CA ASN A 15 -7.86 -61.51 -3.94
C ASN A 15 -7.77 -61.42 -2.39
N GLY A 16 -8.82 -61.62 -1.57
CA GLY A 16 -10.27 -61.78 -1.83
C GLY A 16 -10.96 -62.75 -0.82
N LEU A 17 -12.18 -62.45 -0.34
CA LEU A 17 -13.07 -63.38 0.40
C LEU A 17 -14.54 -62.90 0.37
N ALA A 18 -15.52 -63.73 0.79
CA ALA A 18 -16.97 -63.49 0.65
C ALA A 18 -17.84 -64.09 1.80
N ASP A 19 -19.15 -63.78 1.75
CA ASP A 19 -20.30 -64.34 2.51
C ASP A 19 -20.32 -64.08 4.05
N ASN A 20 -21.46 -63.86 4.74
CA ASN A 20 -22.73 -64.59 4.66
C ASN A 20 -24.00 -63.88 5.26
N GLN A 21 -25.16 -64.50 5.02
CA GLN A 21 -26.50 -64.59 5.69
C GLN A 21 -26.70 -64.11 7.17
N ASP A 22 -27.92 -63.88 7.76
CA ASP A 22 -29.34 -64.04 7.31
C ASP A 22 -30.43 -63.26 8.16
N ALA A 23 -31.67 -63.22 7.62
CA ALA A 23 -33.07 -63.07 8.13
C ALA A 23 -33.54 -62.55 9.54
N ALA A 24 -34.63 -61.72 9.57
CA ALA A 24 -35.86 -61.74 10.44
C ALA A 24 -36.73 -60.44 10.23
N LEU A 25 -38.06 -60.42 9.98
CA LEU A 25 -39.26 -60.68 10.83
C LEU A 25 -39.26 -59.84 12.15
N LEU A 26 -40.26 -59.03 12.55
CA LEU A 26 -41.71 -58.78 12.27
C LEU A 26 -42.06 -57.31 12.69
N ALA A 27 -43.24 -56.66 12.54
CA ALA A 27 -44.62 -56.92 12.04
C ALA A 27 -45.25 -55.61 11.43
N GLY A 28 -46.56 -55.33 11.58
CA GLY A 28 -47.23 -54.08 11.13
C GLY A 28 -48.62 -53.79 11.77
N VAL A 29 -49.24 -52.65 11.44
CA VAL A 29 -50.61 -52.19 11.85
C VAL A 29 -51.25 -51.39 10.69
N GLU A 30 -52.59 -51.36 10.59
CA GLU A 30 -53.35 -50.76 9.47
C GLU A 30 -54.00 -49.39 9.77
N ASN A 31 -54.14 -48.56 8.72
CA ASN A 31 -55.23 -47.57 8.49
C ASN A 31 -55.41 -46.37 9.48
N PRO A 32 -56.21 -45.33 9.12
CA PRO A 32 -56.96 -45.08 7.88
C PRO A 32 -56.53 -43.80 7.12
N ALA A 33 -57.18 -43.54 5.98
CA ALA A 33 -57.19 -42.24 5.30
C ALA A 33 -58.08 -41.19 6.03
N PRO A 34 -58.02 -39.90 5.66
CA PRO A 34 -59.11 -39.41 4.81
C PRO A 34 -58.75 -38.35 3.74
N GLU A 35 -59.69 -38.19 2.80
CA GLU A 35 -60.14 -36.94 2.16
C GLU A 35 -59.13 -35.97 1.50
N SER A 36 -58.88 -36.25 0.23
CA SER A 36 -59.21 -35.35 -0.89
C SER A 36 -59.73 -33.94 -0.55
N CYS A 37 -58.91 -32.92 -0.82
CA CYS A 37 -59.38 -31.62 -1.31
C CYS A 37 -58.53 -31.19 -2.52
N ASN A 38 -59.12 -31.26 -3.72
CA ASN A 38 -58.56 -30.64 -4.92
C ASN A 38 -58.97 -29.16 -4.92
N ASP A 39 -58.01 -28.24 -4.87
CA ASP A 39 -58.24 -26.92 -5.45
C ASP A 39 -56.96 -26.35 -6.08
N LYS A 40 -57.04 -26.02 -7.37
CA LYS A 40 -55.88 -25.64 -8.19
C LYS A 40 -55.78 -24.11 -8.33
N VAL A 41 -55.35 -23.44 -7.26
CA VAL A 41 -54.93 -22.03 -7.36
C VAL A 41 -53.46 -21.98 -7.82
N SER A 42 -53.25 -21.83 -9.13
CA SER A 42 -51.90 -21.70 -9.70
C SER A 42 -51.31 -20.32 -9.40
N ALA A 43 -50.55 -20.21 -8.30
CA ALA A 43 -49.80 -19.00 -7.98
C ALA A 43 -48.80 -18.61 -9.11
N PRO A 44 -48.66 -17.32 -9.45
CA PRO A 44 -47.76 -16.89 -10.51
C PRO A 44 -46.29 -17.05 -10.08
N ARG A 45 -45.53 -17.86 -10.83
CA ARG A 45 -44.10 -18.06 -10.63
C ARG A 45 -43.31 -16.76 -10.87
N TYR A 46 -42.78 -16.17 -9.81
CA TYR A 46 -41.69 -15.19 -9.95
C TYR A 46 -40.43 -15.89 -10.46
N LYS A 47 -39.74 -15.28 -11.42
CA LYS A 47 -38.43 -15.73 -11.92
C LYS A 47 -37.44 -14.58 -11.84
N ASP A 48 -36.20 -14.90 -11.52
CA ASP A 48 -35.10 -13.93 -11.36
C ASP A 48 -34.63 -13.39 -12.74
N HIS A 49 -34.21 -12.12 -12.78
CA HIS A 49 -34.35 -11.24 -13.95
C HIS A 49 -33.06 -10.95 -14.75
N PHE A 50 -32.00 -11.77 -14.64
CA PHE A 50 -30.72 -11.50 -15.31
C PHE A 50 -30.29 -12.61 -16.27
N LEU A 51 -30.01 -12.21 -17.52
CA LEU A 51 -29.68 -13.01 -18.72
C LEU A 51 -30.89 -13.70 -19.40
N LEU A 52 -31.23 -13.32 -20.66
CA LEU A 52 -31.60 -14.20 -21.80
C LEU A 52 -32.26 -13.47 -23.00
N HIS A 53 -31.88 -13.85 -24.23
CA HIS A 53 -32.23 -13.19 -25.50
C HIS A 53 -33.70 -13.20 -25.99
N HIS A 54 -34.68 -13.77 -25.28
CA HIS A 54 -36.09 -13.87 -25.74
C HIS A 54 -37.08 -13.60 -24.61
N ARG A 55 -38.20 -12.91 -24.93
CA ARG A 55 -39.25 -12.36 -24.02
C ARG A 55 -39.21 -12.95 -22.60
N THR A 56 -38.52 -12.26 -21.70
CA THR A 56 -38.04 -12.87 -20.46
C THR A 56 -39.03 -12.81 -19.31
N SER A 57 -39.70 -11.67 -19.11
CA SER A 57 -40.30 -11.37 -17.80
C SER A 57 -41.25 -10.16 -17.76
N ASP A 58 -42.05 -10.14 -16.69
CA ASP A 58 -42.96 -9.06 -16.29
C ASP A 58 -42.43 -8.41 -15.01
N VAL A 59 -41.86 -7.21 -15.09
CA VAL A 59 -41.36 -6.45 -13.94
C VAL A 59 -42.51 -5.65 -13.34
N ARG A 60 -42.97 -5.99 -12.14
CA ARG A 60 -44.01 -5.21 -11.44
C ARG A 60 -43.43 -3.93 -10.84
N TYR A 61 -43.33 -2.88 -11.66
CA TYR A 61 -42.90 -1.55 -11.23
C TYR A 61 -44.12 -0.76 -10.73
N ARG A 62 -44.16 -0.45 -9.42
CA ARG A 62 -45.19 0.39 -8.78
C ARG A 62 -46.64 -0.07 -9.08
N GLY A 63 -46.88 -1.38 -9.02
CA GLY A 63 -48.20 -1.99 -9.27
C GLY A 63 -48.43 -2.39 -10.73
N THR A 64 -47.99 -1.58 -11.69
CA THR A 64 -48.04 -1.92 -13.13
C THR A 64 -46.99 -2.96 -13.51
N SER A 65 -47.36 -3.93 -14.35
CA SER A 65 -46.42 -4.85 -15.00
C SER A 65 -45.75 -4.15 -16.20
N VAL A 66 -44.42 -4.25 -16.29
CA VAL A 66 -43.63 -3.80 -17.43
C VAL A 66 -43.02 -5.04 -18.07
N HIS A 67 -43.46 -5.38 -19.28
CA HIS A 67 -42.85 -6.44 -20.08
C HIS A 67 -41.47 -5.98 -20.56
N VAL A 68 -40.47 -6.85 -20.41
CA VAL A 68 -39.13 -6.64 -20.96
C VAL A 68 -38.95 -7.56 -22.17
N TYR A 69 -38.70 -6.96 -23.34
CA TYR A 69 -38.36 -7.67 -24.57
C TYR A 69 -36.91 -7.35 -24.93
N GLU A 70 -36.08 -8.37 -25.10
CA GLU A 70 -34.81 -8.23 -25.81
C GLU A 70 -35.08 -8.47 -27.31
N LEU A 71 -34.71 -7.51 -28.15
CA LEU A 71 -34.83 -7.58 -29.60
C LEU A 71 -33.53 -8.12 -30.22
N ASN A 72 -33.61 -8.66 -31.44
CA ASN A 72 -32.48 -9.24 -32.19
C ASN A 72 -31.45 -8.18 -32.69
N SER A 73 -30.95 -7.31 -31.81
CA SER A 73 -29.82 -6.39 -32.00
C SER A 73 -29.40 -5.67 -30.70
N SER A 74 -29.42 -6.41 -29.57
CA SER A 74 -29.13 -5.89 -28.21
C SER A 74 -30.05 -4.78 -27.69
N GLN A 75 -31.19 -4.52 -28.35
CA GLN A 75 -32.12 -3.48 -27.92
C GLN A 75 -33.08 -4.03 -26.86
N ILE A 76 -33.28 -3.28 -25.78
CA ILE A 76 -34.22 -3.63 -24.70
C ILE A 76 -35.47 -2.76 -24.86
N GLN A 77 -36.57 -3.36 -25.30
CA GLN A 77 -37.86 -2.70 -25.36
C GLN A 77 -38.62 -2.94 -24.04
N LEU A 78 -38.95 -1.86 -23.33
CA LEU A 78 -39.84 -1.90 -22.17
C LEU A 78 -41.24 -1.49 -22.62
N ALA A 79 -42.25 -2.31 -22.37
CA ALA A 79 -43.65 -1.91 -22.61
C ALA A 79 -44.50 -2.14 -21.36
N THR A 80 -45.27 -1.13 -20.95
CA THR A 80 -46.25 -1.26 -19.88
C THR A 80 -47.41 -2.15 -20.31
N ALA A 81 -47.68 -3.18 -19.52
CA ALA A 81 -48.92 -3.95 -19.60
C ALA A 81 -50.02 -3.14 -18.90
N ILE A 82 -50.91 -2.53 -19.67
CA ILE A 82 -52.17 -2.02 -19.14
C ILE A 82 -53.05 -3.24 -18.88
N ASP A 83 -53.24 -3.60 -17.61
CA ASP A 83 -54.08 -4.73 -17.23
C ASP A 83 -55.56 -4.38 -17.41
N SER A 84 -56.05 -4.62 -18.62
CA SER A 84 -57.45 -4.40 -19.02
C SER A 84 -58.44 -5.38 -18.38
N GLY A 85 -57.99 -6.27 -17.48
CA GLY A 85 -58.83 -7.26 -16.81
C GLY A 85 -59.74 -6.69 -15.72
N THR A 86 -59.34 -5.63 -15.03
CA THR A 86 -60.06 -5.11 -13.85
C THR A 86 -61.24 -4.21 -14.20
N ARG A 87 -62.23 -4.75 -14.92
CA ARG A 87 -63.60 -4.20 -14.88
C ARG A 87 -64.16 -4.40 -13.46
N LEU A 88 -64.00 -3.38 -12.62
CA LEU A 88 -64.77 -3.26 -11.39
C LEU A 88 -66.25 -3.22 -11.75
N ASN A 89 -67.03 -4.16 -11.19
CA ASN A 89 -68.49 -4.16 -11.30
C ASN A 89 -69.07 -3.05 -10.41
N GLY A 90 -68.86 -1.80 -10.82
CA GLY A 90 -69.64 -0.67 -10.30
C GLY A 90 -71.11 -0.81 -10.73
N PRO A 91 -72.08 -0.42 -9.88
CA PRO A 91 -73.49 -0.49 -10.25
C PRO A 91 -73.79 0.43 -11.44
N GLU A 92 -74.80 0.08 -12.23
CA GLU A 92 -75.15 0.73 -13.50
C GLU A 92 -75.60 2.20 -13.31
N GLY A 93 -74.64 3.12 -13.29
CA GLY A 93 -74.84 4.57 -13.40
C GLY A 93 -74.79 5.01 -14.86
N SER A 94 -75.75 5.83 -15.28
CA SER A 94 -75.94 6.26 -16.68
C SER A 94 -74.69 6.90 -17.29
N LEU A 95 -74.04 6.19 -18.23
CA LEU A 95 -72.95 6.71 -19.04
C LEU A 95 -73.48 7.54 -20.21
N ASP A 96 -73.03 8.80 -20.28
CA ASP A 96 -73.20 9.65 -21.45
C ASP A 96 -72.30 9.15 -22.60
N LYS A 97 -72.77 9.21 -23.84
CA LYS A 97 -72.28 8.31 -24.92
C LYS A 97 -71.27 8.91 -25.89
N ASN A 98 -70.82 10.15 -25.66
CA ASN A 98 -70.16 10.96 -26.70
C ASN A 98 -68.69 11.32 -26.45
N GLU A 99 -68.04 10.82 -25.40
CA GLU A 99 -66.60 11.04 -25.23
C GLU A 99 -65.79 10.00 -26.04
N PRO A 100 -64.95 10.42 -27.02
CA PRO A 100 -64.27 9.49 -27.90
C PRO A 100 -63.19 8.72 -27.13
N GLN A 101 -63.24 7.38 -27.20
CA GLN A 101 -62.21 6.52 -26.60
C GLN A 101 -60.84 6.84 -27.18
N LYS A 102 -60.02 7.52 -26.38
CA LYS A 102 -58.64 7.86 -26.71
C LYS A 102 -57.80 6.59 -26.56
N GLU A 103 -57.36 6.00 -27.66
CA GLU A 103 -56.49 4.83 -27.64
C GLU A 103 -55.16 5.16 -26.94
N GLU A 104 -55.01 4.72 -25.70
CA GLU A 104 -53.73 4.78 -25.00
C GLU A 104 -52.81 3.69 -25.54
N HIS A 105 -52.09 4.01 -26.62
CA HIS A 105 -51.05 3.13 -27.16
C HIS A 105 -50.03 2.78 -26.05
N PRO A 106 -49.69 1.49 -25.85
CA PRO A 106 -48.80 1.07 -24.78
C PRO A 106 -47.43 1.73 -24.94
N LEU A 107 -46.89 2.28 -23.85
CA LEU A 107 -45.66 3.07 -23.87
C LEU A 107 -44.43 2.17 -24.06
N ALA A 108 -44.13 1.87 -25.32
CA ALA A 108 -42.97 1.09 -25.73
C ALA A 108 -41.70 1.98 -25.75
N ILE A 109 -40.86 1.86 -24.73
CA ILE A 109 -39.54 2.50 -24.66
C ILE A 109 -38.52 1.56 -25.28
N GLU A 110 -38.15 1.82 -26.54
CA GLU A 110 -37.07 1.10 -27.24
C GLU A 110 -35.70 1.63 -26.77
N MET A 111 -35.08 0.97 -25.79
CA MET A 111 -33.70 1.23 -25.41
C MET A 111 -32.76 0.54 -26.40
N LYS A 112 -32.42 1.25 -27.48
CA LYS A 112 -31.34 0.83 -28.37
C LYS A 112 -30.01 0.87 -27.62
N GLU A 113 -29.38 -0.29 -27.41
CA GLU A 113 -27.96 -0.32 -27.08
C GLU A 113 -27.20 0.27 -28.28
N VAL A 114 -26.72 1.50 -28.12
CA VAL A 114 -25.71 2.06 -29.02
C VAL A 114 -24.45 1.23 -28.78
N PRO A 115 -23.88 0.54 -29.80
CA PRO A 115 -22.71 -0.31 -29.58
C PRO A 115 -21.49 0.56 -29.26
N SER A 116 -21.29 0.84 -27.98
CA SER A 116 -20.41 1.89 -27.45
C SER A 116 -18.91 1.60 -27.53
N ASP A 117 -18.56 0.40 -27.98
CA ASP A 117 -17.33 -0.29 -27.55
C ASP A 117 -16.31 -0.52 -28.69
N ARG A 118 -16.55 0.00 -29.90
CA ARG A 118 -15.69 -0.27 -31.08
C ARG A 118 -15.19 0.95 -31.85
N ALA A 119 -15.37 2.17 -31.33
CA ALA A 119 -14.57 3.30 -31.77
C ALA A 119 -13.18 3.21 -31.11
N SER A 120 -12.24 2.47 -31.71
CA SER A 120 -10.91 2.19 -31.12
C SER A 120 -10.15 3.46 -30.72
N ALA A 121 -10.37 4.59 -31.42
CA ALA A 121 -9.83 5.89 -31.07
C ALA A 121 -10.35 6.43 -29.71
N LEU A 122 -11.62 6.19 -29.35
CA LEU A 122 -12.18 6.58 -28.05
C LEU A 122 -11.65 5.69 -26.92
N THR A 123 -11.47 4.39 -27.19
CA THR A 123 -10.84 3.46 -26.23
C THR A 123 -9.37 3.83 -26.00
N LEU A 124 -8.63 4.17 -27.06
CA LEU A 124 -7.26 4.67 -26.99
C LEU A 124 -7.19 5.98 -26.18
N LEU A 125 -8.05 6.95 -26.48
CA LEU A 125 -8.12 8.23 -25.78
C LEU A 125 -8.37 8.06 -24.27
N ARG A 126 -9.33 7.19 -23.90
CA ARG A 126 -9.60 6.81 -22.51
C ARG A 126 -8.41 6.09 -21.87
N ALA A 127 -7.74 5.18 -22.58
CA ALA A 127 -6.54 4.52 -22.08
C ALA A 127 -5.41 5.52 -21.80
N THR A 128 -5.18 6.52 -22.67
CA THR A 128 -4.25 7.62 -22.42
C THR A 128 -4.65 8.43 -21.19
N TYR A 129 -5.92 8.81 -21.06
CA TYR A 129 -6.43 9.55 -19.89
C TYR A 129 -6.20 8.76 -18.59
N THR A 130 -6.60 7.48 -18.57
CA THR A 130 -6.45 6.59 -17.41
C THR A 130 -5.00 6.34 -17.05
N LEU A 131 -4.09 6.21 -18.03
CA LEU A 131 -2.65 6.06 -17.78
C LEU A 131 -2.06 7.27 -17.03
N VAL A 132 -2.36 8.49 -17.49
CA VAL A 132 -1.87 9.72 -16.84
C VAL A 132 -2.51 9.89 -15.45
N ALA A 133 -3.80 9.58 -15.30
CA ALA A 133 -4.47 9.60 -14.01
C ALA A 133 -3.86 8.57 -13.03
N PHE A 134 -3.45 7.40 -13.53
CA PHE A 134 -2.83 6.35 -12.74
C PHE A 134 -1.39 6.70 -12.33
N PHE A 135 -0.60 7.31 -13.22
CA PHE A 135 0.69 7.92 -12.86
C PHE A 135 0.54 8.98 -11.77
N PHE A 136 -0.42 9.91 -11.93
CA PHE A 136 -0.73 10.93 -10.94
C PHE A 136 -1.19 10.34 -9.59
N ALA A 137 -2.05 9.32 -9.60
CA ALA A 137 -2.47 8.60 -8.39
C ALA A 137 -1.30 7.84 -7.73
N GLY A 138 -0.36 7.33 -8.52
CA GLY A 138 0.89 6.74 -8.07
C GLY A 138 1.79 7.76 -7.35
N ILE A 139 1.95 8.95 -7.90
CA ILE A 139 2.66 10.06 -7.24
C ILE A 139 1.99 10.42 -5.91
N LEU A 140 0.65 10.53 -5.87
CA LEU A 140 -0.05 10.75 -4.61
C LEU A 140 0.18 9.61 -3.60
N PHE A 141 0.33 8.36 -4.06
CA PHE A 141 0.69 7.23 -3.20
C PHE A 141 2.11 7.36 -2.64
N VAL A 142 3.12 7.68 -3.47
CA VAL A 142 4.49 7.93 -3.01
C VAL A 142 4.53 9.09 -2.02
N PHE A 143 3.88 10.21 -2.33
CA PHE A 143 3.74 11.36 -1.42
C PHE A 143 3.11 10.95 -0.08
N SER A 144 1.99 10.22 -0.12
CA SER A 144 1.31 9.76 1.10
C SER A 144 2.21 8.87 1.96
N PHE A 145 2.98 7.98 1.32
CA PHE A 145 3.91 7.07 1.99
C PHE A 145 5.08 7.83 2.62
N LEU A 146 5.65 8.81 1.91
CA LEU A 146 6.74 9.66 2.41
C LEU A 146 6.30 10.55 3.57
N VAL A 147 5.11 11.14 3.52
CA VAL A 147 4.57 11.93 4.66
C VAL A 147 4.43 11.06 5.91
N ILE A 148 4.01 9.80 5.75
CA ILE A 148 3.93 8.82 6.85
C ILE A 148 5.32 8.38 7.32
N TRP A 149 6.29 8.28 6.41
CA TRP A 149 7.69 7.98 6.73
C TRP A 149 8.35 9.11 7.52
N PHE A 150 8.23 10.37 7.08
CA PHE A 150 8.79 11.52 7.80
C PHE A 150 8.15 11.68 9.19
N LEU A 151 6.83 11.54 9.32
CA LEU A 151 6.14 11.48 10.62
C LEU A 151 6.65 10.33 11.51
N PHE A 152 7.13 9.24 10.93
CA PHE A 152 7.75 8.15 11.67
C PHE A 152 9.20 8.45 12.07
N MET A 153 9.99 9.05 11.17
CA MET A 153 11.38 9.46 11.42
C MET A 153 11.45 10.55 12.50
N ASP A 154 10.64 11.62 12.39
CA ASP A 154 10.51 12.67 13.41
C ASP A 154 10.18 12.03 14.78
N MET A 155 9.23 11.08 14.83
CA MET A 155 8.84 10.38 16.05
C MET A 155 9.96 9.50 16.64
N VAL A 156 10.84 8.90 15.83
CA VAL A 156 11.96 8.10 16.36
C VAL A 156 13.10 9.03 16.81
N ALA A 157 13.36 10.14 16.11
CA ALA A 157 14.29 11.17 16.55
C ALA A 157 13.87 11.80 17.89
N ASP A 158 12.59 12.22 18.03
CA ASP A 158 12.03 12.75 19.28
C ASP A 158 12.12 11.77 20.47
N SER A 159 12.35 10.48 20.22
CA SER A 159 12.52 9.45 21.27
C SER A 159 13.96 9.31 21.79
N GLY A 160 14.92 10.11 21.29
CA GLY A 160 16.31 10.15 21.76
C GLY A 160 17.18 8.97 21.30
N VAL A 161 16.78 8.28 20.23
CA VAL A 161 17.52 7.12 19.67
C VAL A 161 18.85 7.52 19.02
N ASP A 162 18.98 8.80 18.65
CA ASP A 162 20.21 9.46 18.20
C ASP A 162 21.21 9.76 19.35
N GLY A 163 20.82 9.54 20.62
CA GLY A 163 21.57 9.93 21.81
C GLY A 163 21.14 11.27 22.41
N GLY A 164 20.17 11.96 21.80
CA GLY A 164 19.54 13.15 22.35
C GLY A 164 18.66 12.86 23.59
N SER A 165 18.34 13.91 24.34
CA SER A 165 17.36 13.79 25.44
C SER A 165 15.94 13.71 24.88
N PRO A 166 15.13 12.67 25.20
CA PRO A 166 13.84 12.44 24.55
C PRO A 166 12.82 13.57 24.80
N THR A 167 12.32 14.14 23.71
CA THR A 167 11.31 15.21 23.62
C THR A 167 9.91 14.61 23.65
N TRP A 168 9.54 13.97 24.76
CA TRP A 168 8.29 13.22 24.91
C TRP A 168 7.01 13.97 24.50
N ASP A 169 6.95 15.29 24.65
CA ASP A 169 5.79 16.09 24.27
C ASP A 169 5.69 16.34 22.75
N ASN A 170 6.82 16.35 22.04
CA ASN A 170 6.86 16.26 20.59
C ASN A 170 6.46 14.84 20.14
N PHE A 171 7.12 13.80 20.67
CA PHE A 171 6.84 12.38 20.40
C PHE A 171 5.34 12.04 20.50
N PHE A 172 4.70 12.42 21.61
CA PHE A 172 3.27 12.15 21.80
C PHE A 172 2.38 12.99 20.87
N GLY A 173 2.77 14.21 20.52
CA GLY A 173 2.03 15.02 19.55
C GLY A 173 2.08 14.45 18.14
N THR A 174 3.26 14.03 17.68
CA THR A 174 3.45 13.34 16.39
C THR A 174 2.67 12.02 16.35
N LEU A 175 2.80 11.19 17.40
CA LEU A 175 2.06 9.93 17.55
C LEU A 175 0.53 10.13 17.53
N LEU A 176 0.02 11.19 18.17
CA LEU A 176 -1.41 11.54 18.17
C LEU A 176 -1.88 12.12 16.82
N GLY A 177 -0.97 12.66 16.00
CA GLY A 177 -1.26 13.13 14.65
C GLY A 177 -1.42 12.01 13.62
N ILE A 178 -0.66 10.91 13.77
CA ILE A 178 -0.65 9.77 12.85
C ILE A 178 -2.07 9.27 12.48
N PRO A 179 -3.03 9.04 13.40
CA PRO A 179 -4.38 8.58 13.05
C PRO A 179 -5.15 9.49 12.07
N VAL A 180 -4.98 10.81 12.17
CA VAL A 180 -5.66 11.77 11.27
C VAL A 180 -4.96 11.80 9.91
N MET A 181 -3.63 11.72 9.87
CA MET A 181 -2.89 11.63 8.60
C MET A 181 -3.16 10.32 7.87
N LEU A 182 -3.19 9.19 8.58
CA LEU A 182 -3.57 7.89 8.02
C LEU A 182 -4.97 7.92 7.40
N PHE A 183 -5.97 8.48 8.10
CA PHE A 183 -7.32 8.60 7.54
C PHE A 183 -7.35 9.57 6.35
N GLY A 184 -6.73 10.74 6.47
CA GLY A 184 -6.70 11.78 5.45
C GLY A 184 -6.06 11.30 4.14
N LEU A 185 -4.85 10.77 4.21
CA LEU A 185 -4.11 10.25 3.05
C LEU A 185 -4.83 9.05 2.42
N SER A 186 -5.29 8.08 3.22
CA SER A 186 -6.11 6.96 2.72
C SER A 186 -7.39 7.41 2.02
N SER A 187 -7.99 8.50 2.51
CA SER A 187 -9.19 9.10 1.98
C SER A 187 -8.92 9.82 0.64
N VAL A 188 -7.80 10.55 0.53
CA VAL A 188 -7.32 11.15 -0.72
C VAL A 188 -7.01 10.06 -1.77
N LEU A 189 -6.25 9.02 -1.42
CA LEU A 189 -5.94 7.91 -2.33
C LEU A 189 -7.17 7.13 -2.79
N THR A 190 -8.23 7.10 -1.99
CA THR A 190 -9.51 6.49 -2.38
C THR A 190 -10.24 7.33 -3.41
N VAL A 191 -10.21 8.66 -3.28
CA VAL A 191 -10.75 9.57 -4.30
C VAL A 191 -9.87 9.55 -5.56
N ALA A 192 -8.54 9.40 -5.44
CA ALA A 192 -7.64 9.22 -6.59
C ALA A 192 -7.90 7.91 -7.34
N GLY A 193 -8.08 6.79 -6.62
CA GLY A 193 -8.48 5.51 -7.24
C GLY A 193 -9.84 5.58 -7.93
N PHE A 194 -10.81 6.29 -7.34
CA PHE A 194 -12.11 6.53 -7.98
C PHE A 194 -12.01 7.47 -9.20
N PHE A 195 -11.13 8.48 -9.15
CA PHE A 195 -10.84 9.36 -10.27
C PHE A 195 -10.27 8.60 -11.47
N VAL A 196 -9.29 7.69 -11.26
CA VAL A 196 -8.75 6.82 -12.33
C VAL A 196 -9.84 5.97 -12.99
N LEU A 197 -10.77 5.43 -12.19
CA LEU A 197 -11.93 4.67 -12.68
C LEU A 197 -12.92 5.56 -13.46
N GLU A 198 -13.14 6.81 -13.05
CA GLU A 198 -14.00 7.74 -13.78
C GLU A 198 -13.38 8.22 -15.10
N MET A 199 -12.06 8.43 -15.13
CA MET A 199 -11.30 8.71 -16.37
C MET A 199 -11.48 7.57 -17.39
N TRP A 200 -11.44 6.31 -16.95
CA TRP A 200 -11.69 5.14 -17.80
C TRP A 200 -13.16 5.06 -18.27
N ASN A 201 -14.11 5.33 -17.38
CA ASN A 201 -15.54 5.21 -17.65
C ASN A 201 -16.11 6.36 -18.50
N GLY A 202 -15.36 7.45 -18.71
CA GLY A 202 -15.81 8.65 -19.41
C GLY A 202 -16.64 9.61 -18.54
N PHE A 203 -16.22 9.80 -17.28
CA PHE A 203 -16.80 10.77 -16.33
C PHE A 203 -18.30 10.59 -16.06
N ARG A 204 -18.77 9.34 -16.03
CA ARG A 204 -20.17 9.00 -15.74
C ARG A 204 -20.64 9.64 -14.44
N PHE A 205 -19.77 9.75 -13.43
CA PHE A 205 -20.01 10.47 -12.19
C PHE A 205 -20.26 11.97 -12.41
N LEU A 206 -19.32 12.71 -13.02
CA LEU A 206 -19.44 14.15 -13.21
C LEU A 206 -20.67 14.52 -14.06
N ARG A 207 -20.94 13.74 -15.12
CA ARG A 207 -22.15 13.87 -15.96
C ARG A 207 -23.42 13.64 -15.14
N THR A 208 -23.49 12.51 -14.43
CA THR A 208 -24.67 12.12 -13.64
C THR A 208 -24.96 13.11 -12.51
N VAL A 209 -23.92 13.59 -11.82
CA VAL A 209 -24.02 14.36 -10.56
C VAL A 209 -24.01 15.88 -10.80
N GLY A 210 -23.14 16.39 -11.66
CA GLY A 210 -22.90 17.83 -11.77
C GLY A 210 -23.97 18.66 -12.47
N GLN A 211 -24.89 18.05 -13.23
CA GLN A 211 -25.77 18.73 -14.21
C GLN A 211 -25.02 19.49 -15.33
N PHE A 212 -23.69 19.40 -15.39
CA PHE A 212 -22.91 19.95 -16.50
C PHE A 212 -23.32 19.31 -17.82
N ASN A 213 -23.18 20.08 -18.92
CA ASN A 213 -23.35 19.53 -20.25
C ASN A 213 -22.27 18.45 -20.49
N ASP A 214 -22.67 17.25 -20.90
CA ASP A 214 -21.77 16.14 -21.26
C ASP A 214 -20.66 16.59 -22.22
N ILE A 215 -21.01 17.44 -23.19
CA ILE A 215 -20.08 18.02 -24.17
C ILE A 215 -19.02 18.89 -23.48
N LEU A 216 -19.41 19.67 -22.46
CA LEU A 216 -18.50 20.53 -21.71
C LEU A 216 -17.51 19.71 -20.87
N ILE A 217 -17.95 18.61 -20.24
CA ILE A 217 -17.04 17.72 -19.49
C ILE A 217 -15.98 17.14 -20.43
N GLU A 218 -16.38 16.59 -21.58
CA GLU A 218 -15.42 15.99 -22.52
C GLU A 218 -14.45 17.04 -23.09
N TRP A 219 -14.89 18.27 -23.39
CA TRP A 219 -14.00 19.36 -23.80
C TRP A 219 -13.05 19.80 -22.69
N VAL A 220 -13.51 19.92 -21.43
CA VAL A 220 -12.65 20.27 -20.29
C VAL A 220 -11.60 19.20 -20.06
N THR A 221 -11.96 17.91 -20.07
CA THR A 221 -10.97 16.83 -19.98
C THR A 221 -10.00 16.86 -21.17
N LEU A 222 -10.48 16.96 -22.40
CA LEU A 222 -9.64 17.01 -23.59
C LEU A 222 -8.63 18.18 -23.52
N VAL A 223 -9.07 19.35 -23.05
CA VAL A 223 -8.20 20.52 -22.87
C VAL A 223 -7.17 20.29 -21.76
N MET A 224 -7.59 19.89 -20.56
CA MET A 224 -6.68 19.72 -19.41
C MET A 224 -5.71 18.55 -19.57
N VAL A 225 -6.15 17.45 -20.19
CA VAL A 225 -5.41 16.17 -20.24
C VAL A 225 -4.65 15.99 -21.56
N LEU A 226 -4.97 16.74 -22.62
CA LEU A 226 -4.30 16.57 -23.92
C LEU A 226 -3.91 17.89 -24.61
N VAL A 227 -4.82 18.86 -24.75
CA VAL A 227 -4.53 20.07 -25.52
C VAL A 227 -3.53 20.99 -24.81
N ALA A 228 -3.68 21.25 -23.51
CA ALA A 228 -2.76 22.11 -22.78
C ALA A 228 -1.31 21.55 -22.70
N PRO A 229 -1.09 20.25 -22.42
CA PRO A 229 0.24 19.63 -22.52
C PRO A 229 0.86 19.71 -23.93
N ILE A 230 0.08 19.37 -24.98
CA ILE A 230 0.56 19.42 -26.36
C ILE A 230 0.84 20.87 -26.81
N PHE A 231 0.00 21.82 -26.42
CA PHE A 231 0.21 23.25 -26.72
C PHE A 231 1.47 23.77 -26.02
N SER A 232 1.71 23.40 -24.77
CA SER A 232 2.92 23.73 -24.01
C SER A 232 4.18 23.13 -24.65
N MET A 233 4.13 21.86 -25.09
CA MET A 233 5.17 21.21 -25.89
C MET A 233 5.47 21.98 -27.18
N ILE A 234 4.43 22.32 -27.96
CA ILE A 234 4.55 23.07 -29.22
C ILE A 234 5.15 24.45 -28.99
N CYS A 235 4.69 25.21 -27.99
CA CYS A 235 5.23 26.51 -27.65
C CYS A 235 6.70 26.43 -27.20
N SER A 236 7.06 25.44 -26.39
CA SER A 236 8.44 25.24 -25.91
C SER A 236 9.39 24.87 -27.05
N LEU A 237 8.93 24.06 -28.01
CA LEU A 237 9.67 23.73 -29.23
C LEU A 237 9.84 24.95 -30.15
N PHE A 238 8.80 25.77 -30.35
CA PHE A 238 8.93 27.03 -31.12
C PHE A 238 9.86 28.04 -30.43
N ALA A 239 9.88 28.06 -29.10
CA ALA A 239 10.81 28.86 -28.30
C ALA A 239 12.24 28.28 -28.24
N LYS A 240 12.48 27.10 -28.84
CA LYS A 240 13.75 26.36 -28.84
C LYS A 240 14.31 26.06 -27.44
N LEU A 241 13.44 25.82 -26.46
CA LEU A 241 13.84 25.45 -25.12
C LEU A 241 14.30 23.99 -25.09
N GLU A 242 15.53 23.72 -24.63
CA GLU A 242 16.10 22.36 -24.62
C GLU A 242 15.33 21.42 -23.70
N ASN A 243 14.77 21.95 -22.60
CA ASN A 243 13.93 21.25 -21.63
C ASN A 243 12.42 21.22 -21.99
N TRP A 244 12.07 21.37 -23.27
CA TRP A 244 10.68 21.40 -23.77
C TRP A 244 9.82 20.22 -23.29
N TRP A 245 10.39 19.02 -23.17
CA TRP A 245 9.70 17.83 -22.67
C TRP A 245 9.37 17.96 -21.18
N THR A 246 10.33 18.35 -20.35
CA THR A 246 10.13 18.64 -18.92
C THR A 246 9.04 19.69 -18.70
N ILE A 247 9.00 20.77 -19.50
CA ILE A 247 7.95 21.80 -19.44
C ILE A 247 6.58 21.21 -19.80
N ALA A 248 6.49 20.41 -20.85
CA ALA A 248 5.25 19.74 -21.26
C ALA A 248 4.73 18.78 -20.17
N PHE A 249 5.61 18.00 -19.54
CA PHE A 249 5.24 17.06 -18.48
C PHE A 249 4.89 17.74 -17.16
N TYR A 250 5.53 18.85 -16.78
CA TYR A 250 5.04 19.67 -15.66
C TYR A 250 3.67 20.27 -15.98
N THR A 251 3.45 20.76 -17.21
CA THR A 251 2.12 21.23 -17.65
C THR A 251 1.07 20.12 -17.52
N TRP A 252 1.42 18.88 -17.89
CA TRP A 252 0.54 17.72 -17.80
C TRP A 252 0.22 17.34 -16.35
N PHE A 253 1.24 17.27 -15.50
CA PHE A 253 1.08 16.96 -14.08
C PHE A 253 0.25 18.04 -13.36
N SER A 254 0.57 19.33 -13.55
CA SER A 254 -0.19 20.44 -12.96
C SER A 254 -1.64 20.48 -13.46
N SER A 255 -1.89 20.21 -14.74
CA SER A 255 -3.26 20.17 -15.27
C SER A 255 -4.05 18.99 -14.70
N MET A 256 -3.41 17.83 -14.55
CA MET A 256 -4.02 16.66 -13.89
C MET A 256 -4.28 16.91 -12.40
N ALA A 257 -3.34 17.56 -11.71
CA ALA A 257 -3.48 17.94 -10.30
C ALA A 257 -4.67 18.88 -10.08
N VAL A 258 -4.78 19.95 -10.87
CA VAL A 258 -5.92 20.89 -10.82
C VAL A 258 -7.23 20.18 -11.11
N PHE A 259 -7.28 19.32 -12.14
CA PHE A 259 -8.50 18.57 -12.49
C PHE A 259 -8.89 17.57 -11.39
N PHE A 260 -7.92 16.89 -10.78
CA PHE A 260 -8.14 16.05 -9.60
C PHE A 260 -8.62 16.86 -8.38
N THR A 261 -8.03 18.01 -8.07
CA THR A 261 -8.48 18.86 -6.95
C THR A 261 -9.92 19.32 -7.15
N VAL A 262 -10.31 19.71 -8.37
CA VAL A 262 -11.71 20.03 -8.70
C VAL A 262 -12.62 18.81 -8.55
N PHE A 263 -12.22 17.65 -9.05
CA PHE A 263 -12.98 16.39 -8.89
C PHE A 263 -13.15 16.00 -7.40
N ALA A 264 -12.08 16.10 -6.62
CA ALA A 264 -12.06 15.79 -5.19
C ALA A 264 -12.92 16.76 -4.36
N PHE A 265 -12.87 18.06 -4.69
CA PHE A 265 -13.78 19.05 -4.12
C PHE A 265 -15.24 18.77 -4.47
N VAL A 266 -15.54 18.45 -5.74
CA VAL A 266 -16.88 18.07 -6.20
C VAL A 266 -17.39 16.83 -5.46
N VAL A 267 -16.56 15.81 -5.26
CA VAL A 267 -16.89 14.63 -4.45
C VAL A 267 -17.29 15.04 -3.03
N VAL A 268 -16.46 15.79 -2.30
CA VAL A 268 -16.74 16.14 -0.90
C VAL A 268 -17.90 17.13 -0.76
N PHE A 269 -18.08 18.02 -1.73
CA PHE A 269 -19.25 18.89 -1.80
C PHE A 269 -20.54 18.08 -1.91
N TYR A 270 -20.60 17.08 -2.79
CA TYR A 270 -21.81 16.25 -2.95
C TYR A 270 -22.00 15.23 -1.83
N GLU A 271 -20.94 14.74 -1.17
CA GLU A 271 -21.05 13.99 0.09
C GLU A 271 -21.65 14.86 1.20
N THR A 272 -21.15 16.09 1.35
CA THR A 272 -21.66 17.08 2.33
C THR A 272 -23.10 17.49 2.02
N GLN A 273 -23.47 17.67 0.76
CA GLN A 273 -24.84 17.98 0.34
C GLN A 273 -25.80 16.81 0.60
N ALA A 274 -25.36 15.58 0.36
CA ALA A 274 -26.14 14.38 0.70
C ALA A 274 -26.38 14.29 2.21
N ALA A 275 -25.34 14.54 3.02
CA ALA A 275 -25.47 14.60 4.48
C ALA A 275 -26.43 15.71 4.92
N TRP A 276 -26.34 16.91 4.34
CA TRP A 276 -27.24 18.03 4.64
C TRP A 276 -28.71 17.68 4.41
N LEU A 277 -29.02 17.09 3.25
CA LEU A 277 -30.38 16.70 2.90
C LEU A 277 -30.94 15.63 3.85
N MET A 278 -30.12 14.65 4.24
CA MET A 278 -30.51 13.58 5.16
C MET A 278 -30.68 14.09 6.60
N ALA A 279 -29.76 14.92 7.09
CA ALA A 279 -29.85 15.53 8.42
C ALA A 279 -31.06 16.47 8.53
N LYS A 280 -31.38 17.24 7.48
CA LYS A 280 -32.59 18.06 7.44
C LYS A 280 -33.86 17.18 7.48
N GLU A 281 -33.91 16.09 6.72
CA GLU A 281 -35.09 15.21 6.72
C GLU A 281 -35.26 14.46 8.06
N LEU A 282 -34.16 14.04 8.68
CA LEU A 282 -34.15 13.46 10.02
C LEU A 282 -34.67 14.47 11.07
N SER A 283 -34.19 15.72 11.00
CA SER A 283 -34.67 16.82 11.86
C SER A 283 -36.14 17.16 11.61
N ASN A 284 -36.63 17.07 10.36
CA ASN A 284 -38.04 17.28 10.04
C ASN A 284 -38.92 16.20 10.68
N ASN A 285 -38.49 14.94 10.62
CA ASN A 285 -39.28 13.83 11.16
C ASN A 285 -39.31 13.84 12.69
N THR A 286 -38.18 14.04 13.36
CA THR A 286 -38.16 14.24 14.83
C THR A 286 -38.96 15.47 15.27
N ARG A 287 -39.06 16.53 14.45
CA ARG A 287 -39.94 17.69 14.72
C ARG A 287 -41.43 17.34 14.57
N LYS A 288 -41.83 16.56 13.56
CA LYS A 288 -43.21 16.06 13.42
C LYS A 288 -43.63 15.15 14.58
N GLU A 289 -42.70 14.41 15.16
CA GLU A 289 -42.92 13.55 16.33
C GLU A 289 -42.97 14.32 17.67
N ALA A 290 -42.42 15.53 17.71
CA ALA A 290 -42.27 16.32 18.95
C ALA A 290 -43.18 17.57 19.02
N CYS A 291 -43.71 18.04 17.89
CA CYS A 291 -44.60 19.20 17.81
C CYS A 291 -45.96 18.79 17.22
N GLU A 292 -46.95 18.53 18.08
CA GLU A 292 -48.37 18.53 17.69
C GLU A 292 -48.94 19.97 17.62
N ASP A 293 -48.34 20.92 18.34
CA ASP A 293 -48.69 22.35 18.32
C ASP A 293 -48.10 23.11 17.11
N GLU A 294 -48.90 24.01 16.50
CA GLU A 294 -48.54 24.71 15.26
C GLU A 294 -47.35 25.70 15.38
N ASP A 295 -47.03 26.22 16.58
CA ASP A 295 -46.12 27.37 16.76
C ASP A 295 -44.62 27.01 16.92
N CYS A 296 -44.24 25.76 16.59
CA CYS A 296 -42.83 25.37 16.54
C CYS A 296 -42.11 26.07 15.38
N ARG A 297 -41.32 27.12 15.65
CA ARG A 297 -40.42 27.78 14.67
C ARG A 297 -39.40 26.85 14.04
N ASP A 298 -38.83 27.26 12.91
CA ASP A 298 -37.82 26.48 12.20
C ASP A 298 -36.39 26.85 12.67
N PRO A 299 -35.60 25.92 13.25
CA PRO A 299 -34.24 26.22 13.69
C PRO A 299 -33.28 26.57 12.53
N TYR A 300 -33.69 26.33 11.28
CA TYR A 300 -32.97 26.72 10.07
C TYR A 300 -33.33 28.14 9.56
N GLU A 301 -34.10 28.94 10.31
CA GLU A 301 -34.41 30.36 10.00
C GLU A 301 -33.15 31.22 9.76
N SER A 302 -32.02 30.90 10.41
CA SER A 302 -30.72 31.53 10.11
C SER A 302 -29.73 30.53 9.54
N LEU A 303 -28.91 30.99 8.59
CA LEU A 303 -27.88 30.15 7.94
C LEU A 303 -26.90 29.56 8.96
N TRP A 304 -26.49 30.34 9.98
CA TRP A 304 -25.53 29.92 10.99
C TRP A 304 -26.14 28.98 12.05
N SER A 305 -27.38 29.20 12.49
CA SER A 305 -28.07 28.26 13.38
C SER A 305 -28.34 26.93 12.68
N GLY A 306 -28.78 26.98 11.42
CA GLY A 306 -28.98 25.79 10.58
C GLY A 306 -27.68 25.02 10.34
N LEU A 307 -26.57 25.72 10.05
CA LEU A 307 -25.25 25.11 9.87
C LEU A 307 -24.73 24.47 11.17
N PHE A 308 -24.82 25.16 12.31
CA PHE A 308 -24.40 24.61 13.59
C PHE A 308 -25.27 23.41 14.01
N HIS A 309 -26.59 23.48 13.82
CA HIS A 309 -27.51 22.38 14.08
C HIS A 309 -27.18 21.15 13.21
N PHE A 310 -26.98 21.37 11.90
CA PHE A 310 -26.55 20.33 10.96
C PHE A 310 -25.24 19.66 11.38
N LEU A 311 -24.19 20.44 11.64
CA LEU A 311 -22.88 19.91 12.03
C LEU A 311 -22.98 19.16 13.37
N SER A 312 -23.70 19.71 14.35
CA SER A 312 -23.92 19.07 15.64
C SER A 312 -24.66 17.74 15.50
N GLU A 313 -25.73 17.67 14.70
CA GLU A 313 -26.49 16.41 14.52
C GLU A 313 -25.66 15.37 13.75
N CYS A 314 -24.90 15.77 12.72
CA CYS A 314 -23.98 14.86 12.03
C CYS A 314 -22.92 14.29 12.97
N ILE A 315 -22.28 15.13 13.79
CA ILE A 315 -21.31 14.69 14.81
C ILE A 315 -21.99 13.76 15.82
N LEU A 316 -23.14 14.13 16.36
CA LEU A 316 -23.86 13.33 17.37
C LEU A 316 -24.33 11.97 16.83
N ARG A 317 -24.76 11.90 15.56
CA ARG A 317 -25.13 10.66 14.86
C ARG A 317 -23.93 9.81 14.46
N ARG A 318 -22.80 10.45 14.10
CA ARG A 318 -21.53 9.73 13.88
C ARG A 318 -21.02 9.11 15.17
N GLN A 319 -21.03 9.84 16.29
CA GLN A 319 -20.67 9.30 17.60
C GLN A 319 -21.64 8.18 18.03
N ASP A 320 -22.95 8.29 17.76
CA ASP A 320 -23.89 7.16 17.93
C ASP A 320 -23.46 5.94 17.09
N SER A 321 -23.20 6.14 15.79
CA SER A 321 -22.84 5.05 14.87
C SER A 321 -21.52 4.34 15.22
N ILE A 322 -20.57 5.04 15.87
CA ILE A 322 -19.30 4.47 16.33
C ILE A 322 -19.46 3.74 17.68
N TRP A 323 -20.02 4.43 18.69
CA TRP A 323 -19.97 4.00 20.09
C TRP A 323 -21.26 3.34 20.59
N SER A 324 -22.30 3.18 19.77
CA SER A 324 -23.47 2.39 20.19
C SER A 324 -23.15 0.90 20.35
N GLY A 325 -23.82 0.26 21.30
CA GLY A 325 -23.82 -1.20 21.42
C GLY A 325 -24.61 -1.82 20.27
N HIS A 326 -23.92 -2.59 19.44
CA HIS A 326 -24.52 -3.25 18.27
C HIS A 326 -24.74 -4.75 18.55
N GLN A 327 -25.97 -5.22 18.40
CA GLN A 327 -26.32 -6.64 18.41
C GLN A 327 -26.63 -7.09 16.98
N ASN A 328 -25.97 -8.16 16.52
CA ASN A 328 -26.15 -8.67 15.16
C ASN A 328 -27.12 -9.86 15.25
N LYS A 329 -28.32 -9.70 14.68
CA LYS A 329 -29.38 -10.71 14.65
C LYS A 329 -29.30 -11.40 13.29
N VAL A 330 -28.80 -12.64 13.27
CA VAL A 330 -28.78 -13.42 12.03
C VAL A 330 -30.17 -13.98 11.81
N ARG A 331 -30.91 -13.42 10.84
CA ARG A 331 -32.18 -13.97 10.38
C ARG A 331 -31.90 -14.82 9.15
N MET A 332 -31.90 -16.14 9.34
CA MET A 332 -32.09 -17.09 8.25
C MET A 332 -33.61 -17.28 8.08
N SER A 333 -34.13 -17.10 6.87
CA SER A 333 -35.49 -17.55 6.53
C SER A 333 -35.42 -18.51 5.35
N ILE A 334 -36.18 -19.59 5.48
CA ILE A 334 -36.48 -20.56 4.44
C ILE A 334 -37.95 -20.31 4.14
N ASN A 335 -38.23 -19.80 2.93
CA ASN A 335 -39.52 -19.21 2.56
C ASN A 335 -39.96 -18.01 3.43
N ARG A 336 -41.10 -17.40 3.05
CA ARG A 336 -41.44 -16.01 3.42
C ARG A 336 -42.25 -15.86 4.71
N ASP A 337 -43.15 -16.80 5.01
CA ASP A 337 -44.30 -16.52 5.88
C ASP A 337 -44.36 -17.36 7.19
N ASP A 338 -44.16 -18.70 7.16
CA ASP A 338 -44.59 -19.58 8.27
C ASP A 338 -43.51 -20.16 9.22
N LEU A 339 -42.20 -19.95 8.99
CA LEU A 339 -41.14 -20.55 9.83
C LEU A 339 -40.59 -19.59 10.89
N GLU A 340 -40.68 -19.98 12.17
CA GLU A 340 -40.05 -19.25 13.28
C GLU A 340 -38.54 -19.05 13.01
N PRO A 341 -38.08 -17.80 12.81
CA PRO A 341 -36.72 -17.55 12.36
C PRO A 341 -35.71 -17.84 13.49
N SER A 342 -34.89 -18.88 13.34
CA SER A 342 -33.85 -19.25 14.32
C SER A 342 -32.90 -18.07 14.66
N HIS A 343 -33.09 -17.47 15.84
CA HIS A 343 -32.43 -16.22 16.23
C HIS A 343 -31.08 -16.43 16.93
N TYR A 344 -30.00 -16.39 16.15
CA TYR A 344 -28.65 -16.27 16.71
C TYR A 344 -28.31 -14.81 17.00
N LEU A 345 -28.41 -14.42 18.28
CA LEU A 345 -27.98 -13.12 18.78
C LEU A 345 -26.47 -13.10 18.98
N CYS A 346 -25.75 -12.36 18.13
CA CYS A 346 -24.31 -12.15 18.27
C CYS A 346 -24.04 -10.73 18.81
N THR A 347 -23.92 -10.64 20.14
CA THR A 347 -23.35 -9.47 20.84
C THR A 347 -21.84 -9.42 20.65
N ARG A 348 -21.27 -8.21 20.60
CA ARG A 348 -19.82 -8.01 20.68
C ARG A 348 -19.43 -7.77 22.14
N TRP A 349 -18.18 -8.03 22.50
CA TRP A 349 -17.65 -7.74 23.85
C TRP A 349 -17.91 -6.28 24.27
N TYR A 350 -17.69 -5.33 23.35
CA TYR A 350 -17.99 -3.92 23.55
C TYR A 350 -19.47 -3.66 23.84
N THR A 351 -20.38 -4.34 23.11
CA THR A 351 -21.83 -4.28 23.38
C THR A 351 -22.14 -4.70 24.82
N SER A 352 -21.53 -5.79 25.32
CA SER A 352 -21.69 -6.23 26.71
C SER A 352 -21.18 -5.20 27.72
N ILE A 353 -20.12 -4.44 27.40
CA ILE A 353 -19.64 -3.33 28.25
C ILE A 353 -20.63 -2.16 28.24
N THR A 354 -21.12 -1.73 27.07
CA THR A 354 -22.11 -0.63 27.00
C THR A 354 -23.44 -0.96 27.69
N LEU A 355 -23.77 -2.24 27.86
CA LEU A 355 -24.93 -2.73 28.60
C LEU A 355 -24.63 -3.03 30.09
N ALA A 356 -23.37 -2.94 30.53
CA ALA A 356 -23.00 -3.19 31.91
C ALA A 356 -23.51 -2.06 32.81
N ARG A 357 -24.04 -2.41 34.00
CA ARG A 357 -24.70 -1.45 34.91
C ARG A 357 -23.80 -0.28 35.32
N CYS A 358 -22.47 -0.49 35.41
CA CYS A 358 -21.47 0.55 35.67
C CYS A 358 -21.36 1.60 34.55
N CYS A 359 -21.71 1.26 33.31
CA CYS A 359 -21.64 2.15 32.15
C CYS A 359 -22.95 2.96 31.92
N SER A 360 -23.99 2.74 32.74
CA SER A 360 -25.31 3.38 32.61
C SER A 360 -25.32 4.91 32.78
N CYS A 361 -24.24 5.50 33.30
CA CYS A 361 -24.02 6.95 33.32
C CYS A 361 -23.57 7.52 31.95
N PHE A 362 -22.92 6.71 31.11
CA PHE A 362 -22.39 7.09 29.79
C PHE A 362 -23.30 6.64 28.64
N TYR A 363 -24.01 5.53 28.81
CA TYR A 363 -24.91 4.94 27.81
C TYR A 363 -26.35 4.85 28.33
N GLU A 364 -27.30 4.91 27.41
CA GLU A 364 -28.72 4.61 27.61
C GLU A 364 -29.07 3.30 26.87
N THR A 365 -29.87 2.43 27.49
CA THR A 365 -30.28 1.17 26.85
C THR A 365 -31.48 1.43 25.93
N VAL A 366 -31.41 0.95 24.69
CA VAL A 366 -32.43 1.20 23.67
C VAL A 366 -33.48 0.09 23.72
N HIS A 367 -34.70 0.45 24.13
CA HIS A 367 -35.81 -0.47 24.35
C HIS A 367 -37.10 0.06 23.68
N PRO A 368 -37.68 -0.65 22.69
CA PRO A 368 -37.14 -1.83 22.01
C PRO A 368 -35.85 -1.51 21.21
N PRO A 369 -34.99 -2.50 20.89
CA PRO A 369 -33.80 -2.27 20.09
C PRO A 369 -34.10 -1.67 18.71
N GLU A 370 -33.44 -0.56 18.38
CA GLU A 370 -33.61 0.22 17.15
C GLU A 370 -32.92 -0.51 15.99
N LYS A 371 -33.62 -0.80 14.88
CA LYS A 371 -33.01 -1.47 13.71
C LYS A 371 -32.13 -0.48 12.94
N ILE A 372 -30.85 -0.80 12.80
CA ILE A 372 -29.94 -0.11 11.88
C ILE A 372 -30.01 -0.84 10.53
N TYR A 373 -30.55 -0.16 9.53
CA TYR A 373 -30.67 -0.68 8.17
C TYR A 373 -29.32 -0.63 7.47
N SER A 374 -28.92 -1.66 6.72
CA SER A 374 -27.69 -1.56 5.94
C SER A 374 -27.91 -0.65 4.72
N PHE A 375 -26.84 0.01 4.25
CA PHE A 375 -26.93 0.86 3.07
C PHE A 375 -27.37 0.07 1.81
N GLU A 376 -26.99 -1.22 1.78
CA GLU A 376 -27.38 -2.19 0.77
C GLU A 376 -28.86 -2.61 0.87
N GLU A 377 -29.46 -2.57 2.08
CA GLU A 377 -30.90 -2.74 2.29
C GLU A 377 -31.71 -1.51 1.86
N ILE A 378 -31.24 -0.30 2.19
CA ILE A 378 -31.96 0.96 1.92
C ILE A 378 -32.02 1.29 0.41
N LEU A 379 -30.99 0.88 -0.34
CA LEU A 379 -30.99 0.92 -1.80
C LEU A 379 -31.73 -0.25 -2.47
N GLU A 380 -32.31 -1.16 -1.66
CA GLU A 380 -32.91 -2.44 -2.07
C GLU A 380 -31.97 -3.36 -2.90
N LYS A 381 -30.67 -3.03 -2.94
CA LYS A 381 -29.67 -3.56 -3.86
C LYS A 381 -29.07 -4.89 -3.39
N ARG A 382 -29.96 -5.84 -3.05
CA ARG A 382 -29.62 -7.22 -2.69
C ARG A 382 -28.92 -7.89 -3.86
N ARG A 383 -27.68 -8.37 -3.65
CA ARG A 383 -26.95 -9.11 -4.71
C ARG A 383 -27.43 -10.56 -4.72
N PHE A 384 -28.28 -10.91 -5.67
CA PHE A 384 -28.62 -12.31 -5.92
C PHE A 384 -27.40 -13.04 -6.49
N VAL A 385 -26.99 -14.13 -5.84
CA VAL A 385 -25.89 -15.00 -6.24
C VAL A 385 -26.50 -16.32 -6.70
N THR A 386 -26.49 -16.49 -8.03
CA THR A 386 -27.05 -17.61 -8.78
C THR A 386 -25.93 -18.40 -9.44
N ARG A 387 -26.23 -19.57 -10.02
CA ARG A 387 -25.25 -20.33 -10.81
C ARG A 387 -24.67 -19.58 -12.01
N TYR A 388 -25.33 -18.52 -12.48
CA TYR A 388 -24.98 -17.79 -13.71
C TYR A 388 -24.09 -16.57 -13.44
N ASN A 389 -24.32 -15.87 -12.33
CA ASN A 389 -23.55 -14.67 -11.93
C ASN A 389 -22.62 -14.92 -10.74
N TRP A 390 -22.48 -16.17 -10.29
CA TRP A 390 -21.42 -16.59 -9.38
C TRP A 390 -20.05 -16.33 -10.00
N SER A 391 -19.21 -15.59 -9.27
CA SER A 391 -17.78 -15.46 -9.55
C SER A 391 -16.98 -15.75 -8.28
N ILE A 392 -15.74 -16.23 -8.45
CA ILE A 392 -14.82 -16.53 -7.35
C ILE A 392 -14.58 -15.25 -6.52
N GLU A 393 -14.28 -14.13 -7.19
CA GLU A 393 -14.16 -12.80 -6.59
C GLU A 393 -15.43 -12.38 -5.81
N GLY A 394 -16.61 -12.59 -6.42
CA GLY A 394 -17.91 -12.23 -5.84
C GLY A 394 -18.29 -13.00 -4.57
N VAL A 395 -17.59 -14.09 -4.25
CA VAL A 395 -17.80 -14.90 -3.03
C VAL A 395 -16.60 -14.87 -2.06
N LEU A 396 -15.37 -14.66 -2.55
CA LEU A 396 -14.17 -14.50 -1.72
C LEU A 396 -13.91 -13.06 -1.28
N CYS A 397 -13.84 -12.15 -2.25
CA CYS A 397 -13.41 -10.77 -2.06
C CYS A 397 -14.57 -9.87 -1.65
N SER A 398 -15.82 -10.28 -1.95
CA SER A 398 -17.03 -9.67 -1.41
C SER A 398 -16.99 -9.63 0.12
N ASN A 399 -16.99 -8.42 0.67
CA ASN A 399 -17.04 -8.19 2.10
C ASN A 399 -18.35 -8.77 2.66
N ARG A 400 -18.27 -9.82 3.49
CA ARG A 400 -19.40 -10.67 3.95
C ARG A 400 -20.50 -9.98 4.77
N ARG A 401 -20.47 -8.65 4.91
CA ARG A 401 -21.62 -7.85 5.39
C ARG A 401 -22.57 -7.45 4.26
N ASN A 402 -22.13 -7.53 3.00
CA ASN A 402 -22.97 -7.25 1.84
C ASN A 402 -24.11 -8.28 1.79
N HIS A 403 -25.35 -7.82 1.68
CA HIS A 403 -26.55 -8.66 1.75
C HIS A 403 -26.72 -9.43 0.42
N SER A 404 -25.94 -10.50 0.27
CA SER A 404 -26.02 -11.41 -0.87
C SER A 404 -27.06 -12.50 -0.62
N VAL A 405 -28.11 -12.53 -1.43
CA VAL A 405 -29.10 -13.61 -1.44
C VAL A 405 -28.53 -14.75 -2.25
N VAL A 406 -28.28 -15.90 -1.65
CA VAL A 406 -27.72 -17.05 -2.37
C VAL A 406 -28.83 -18.00 -2.77
N VAL A 407 -29.06 -18.15 -4.07
CA VAL A 407 -30.09 -19.05 -4.59
C VAL A 407 -29.57 -20.49 -4.51
N ILE A 408 -30.26 -21.36 -3.77
CA ILE A 408 -29.82 -22.75 -3.53
C ILE A 408 -30.85 -23.84 -3.91
N ARG A 409 -32.06 -23.45 -4.32
CA ARG A 409 -33.05 -24.30 -5.01
C ARG A 409 -33.58 -23.60 -6.27
N GLY A 410 -34.33 -24.32 -7.10
CA GLY A 410 -34.81 -23.85 -8.40
C GLY A 410 -33.73 -23.82 -9.51
N PRO A 411 -34.08 -23.45 -10.75
CA PRO A 411 -33.19 -23.57 -11.91
C PRO A 411 -31.97 -22.63 -11.89
N ALA A 412 -31.98 -21.58 -11.04
CA ALA A 412 -30.88 -20.65 -10.85
C ALA A 412 -29.94 -21.03 -9.69
N ALA A 413 -30.23 -22.12 -8.95
CA ALA A 413 -29.46 -22.56 -7.79
C ALA A 413 -27.97 -22.77 -8.04
N LEU A 414 -27.11 -22.27 -7.14
CA LEU A 414 -25.69 -22.60 -7.12
C LEU A 414 -25.49 -24.12 -7.12
N LYS A 415 -24.62 -24.59 -8.01
CA LYS A 415 -24.18 -25.99 -8.00
C LYS A 415 -23.32 -26.25 -6.76
N LYS A 416 -23.46 -27.45 -6.18
CA LYS A 416 -22.59 -27.97 -5.09
C LYS A 416 -21.09 -27.76 -5.39
N SER A 417 -20.68 -27.89 -6.65
CA SER A 417 -19.32 -27.62 -7.12
C SER A 417 -18.89 -26.15 -7.03
N GLN A 418 -19.76 -25.17 -7.30
CA GLN A 418 -19.46 -23.73 -7.18
C GLN A 418 -19.27 -23.35 -5.71
N ILE A 419 -20.10 -23.91 -4.81
CA ILE A 419 -19.97 -23.74 -3.36
C ILE A 419 -18.66 -24.35 -2.86
N ILE A 420 -18.35 -25.60 -3.24
CA ILE A 420 -17.09 -26.25 -2.86
C ILE A 420 -15.87 -25.50 -3.43
N SER A 421 -15.92 -25.06 -4.69
CA SER A 421 -14.83 -24.24 -5.30
C SER A 421 -14.62 -22.92 -4.57
N SER A 422 -15.69 -22.29 -4.08
CA SER A 422 -15.59 -21.07 -3.25
C SER A 422 -14.85 -21.35 -1.93
N ILE A 423 -15.09 -22.50 -1.31
CA ILE A 423 -14.43 -22.89 -0.06
C ILE A 423 -12.97 -23.29 -0.31
N ILE A 424 -12.71 -24.11 -1.33
CA ILE A 424 -11.37 -24.52 -1.75
C ILE A 424 -10.54 -23.28 -2.09
N CYS A 425 -11.09 -22.31 -2.83
CA CYS A 425 -10.37 -21.09 -3.15
C CYS A 425 -10.06 -20.24 -1.91
N VAL A 426 -10.91 -20.20 -0.86
CA VAL A 426 -10.54 -19.54 0.42
C VAL A 426 -9.35 -20.26 1.09
N VAL A 427 -9.32 -21.59 1.05
CA VAL A 427 -8.17 -22.38 1.55
C VAL A 427 -6.93 -22.06 0.71
N VAL A 428 -6.99 -22.24 -0.61
CA VAL A 428 -5.87 -22.05 -1.53
C VAL A 428 -5.34 -20.61 -1.52
N ALA A 429 -6.21 -19.59 -1.44
CA ALA A 429 -5.76 -18.19 -1.33
C ALA A 429 -5.11 -17.89 0.03
N THR A 430 -5.63 -18.46 1.13
CA THR A 430 -5.00 -18.28 2.45
C THR A 430 -3.66 -19.01 2.53
N VAL A 431 -3.61 -20.27 2.07
CA VAL A 431 -2.38 -21.06 1.95
C VAL A 431 -1.39 -20.39 0.99
N GLY A 432 -1.86 -19.81 -0.12
CA GLY A 432 -1.03 -19.07 -1.07
C GLY A 432 -0.41 -17.82 -0.46
N VAL A 433 -1.16 -17.03 0.31
CA VAL A 433 -0.60 -15.87 1.05
C VAL A 433 0.39 -16.33 2.13
N VAL A 434 0.08 -17.41 2.86
CA VAL A 434 0.99 -18.00 3.86
C VAL A 434 2.27 -18.51 3.20
N LEU A 435 2.19 -19.25 2.09
CA LEU A 435 3.35 -19.78 1.36
C LEU A 435 4.14 -18.69 0.65
N LEU A 436 3.50 -17.61 0.17
CA LEU A 436 4.19 -16.47 -0.42
C LEU A 436 5.00 -15.72 0.63
N VAL A 437 4.46 -15.50 1.83
CA VAL A 437 5.20 -14.81 2.90
C VAL A 437 6.19 -15.73 3.60
N ILE A 438 5.90 -17.03 3.81
CA ILE A 438 6.93 -17.99 4.23
C ILE A 438 8.05 -18.04 3.19
N GLY A 439 7.72 -18.11 1.89
CA GLY A 439 8.68 -18.07 0.79
C GLY A 439 9.54 -16.80 0.82
N PHE A 440 8.93 -15.64 1.01
CA PHE A 440 9.64 -14.36 1.17
C PHE A 440 10.50 -14.30 2.43
N MET A 441 10.03 -14.79 3.57
CA MET A 441 10.79 -14.78 4.84
C MET A 441 11.92 -15.82 4.86
N PHE A 442 11.77 -16.93 4.15
CA PHE A 442 12.79 -17.95 3.91
C PHE A 442 13.84 -17.47 2.92
N TRP A 443 13.41 -16.80 1.84
CA TRP A 443 14.27 -16.10 0.86
C TRP A 443 15.03 -14.91 1.49
N ALA A 444 14.43 -14.25 2.49
CA ALA A 444 15.08 -13.23 3.32
C ALA A 444 15.79 -13.81 4.57
N GLU A 445 16.04 -15.13 4.59
CA GLU A 445 16.81 -15.89 5.59
C GLU A 445 16.47 -15.58 7.07
N ARG A 446 15.20 -15.23 7.34
CA ARG A 446 14.76 -14.89 8.70
C ARG A 446 14.60 -16.14 9.56
N SER A 447 14.84 -15.99 10.87
CA SER A 447 14.69 -17.10 11.82
C SER A 447 13.25 -17.62 11.88
N ALA A 448 13.07 -18.87 12.35
CA ALA A 448 11.76 -19.52 12.34
C ALA A 448 10.71 -18.83 13.23
N LEU A 449 11.12 -18.12 14.29
CA LEU A 449 10.22 -17.46 15.24
C LEU A 449 9.30 -16.41 14.58
N PRO A 450 9.80 -15.38 13.86
CA PRO A 450 8.93 -14.43 13.17
C PRO A 450 8.08 -15.10 12.07
N MET A 451 8.55 -16.18 11.42
CA MET A 451 7.70 -16.94 10.50
C MET A 451 6.49 -17.57 11.22
N VAL A 452 6.72 -18.23 12.36
CA VAL A 452 5.65 -18.84 13.18
C VAL A 452 4.67 -17.77 13.68
N LEU A 453 5.17 -16.63 14.17
CA LEU A 453 4.35 -15.50 14.60
C LEU A 453 3.47 -14.97 13.45
N PHE A 454 4.04 -14.82 12.24
CA PHE A 454 3.28 -14.39 11.06
C PHE A 454 2.23 -15.43 10.62
N VAL A 455 2.56 -16.72 10.63
CA VAL A 455 1.61 -17.81 10.33
C VAL A 455 0.45 -17.82 11.32
N VAL A 456 0.72 -17.65 12.63
CA VAL A 456 -0.31 -17.51 13.66
C VAL A 456 -1.18 -16.27 13.40
N LEU A 457 -0.57 -15.12 13.08
CA LEU A 457 -1.29 -13.89 12.79
C LEU A 457 -2.22 -14.01 11.56
N VAL A 458 -1.72 -14.56 10.44
CA VAL A 458 -2.55 -14.80 9.24
C VAL A 458 -3.63 -15.84 9.51
N PHE A 459 -3.34 -16.90 10.28
CA PHE A 459 -4.35 -17.87 10.67
C PHE A 459 -5.46 -17.21 11.52
N LEU A 460 -5.12 -16.38 12.50
CA LEU A 460 -6.09 -15.62 13.31
C LEU A 460 -6.92 -14.65 12.44
N CYS A 461 -6.30 -13.94 11.50
CA CYS A 461 -6.99 -13.07 10.54
C CYS A 461 -7.92 -13.84 9.57
N CYS A 462 -7.54 -15.05 9.15
CA CYS A 462 -8.32 -15.88 8.23
C CYS A 462 -9.29 -16.87 8.90
N PHE A 463 -9.17 -17.15 10.21
CA PHE A 463 -10.09 -18.02 10.94
C PHE A 463 -11.57 -17.58 10.84
N PRO A 464 -11.92 -16.27 10.88
CA PRO A 464 -13.27 -15.79 10.55
C PRO A 464 -13.72 -16.11 9.11
N ARG A 465 -12.78 -16.15 8.14
CA ARG A 465 -13.06 -16.55 6.76
C ARG A 465 -13.42 -18.03 6.68
N PHE A 466 -12.67 -18.91 7.34
CA PHE A 466 -12.99 -20.34 7.43
C PHE A 466 -14.27 -20.62 8.21
N ARG A 467 -14.47 -20.00 9.39
CA ARG A 467 -15.62 -20.28 10.26
C ARG A 467 -16.97 -20.03 9.59
N ASN A 468 -17.11 -18.96 8.80
CA ASN A 468 -18.38 -18.72 8.08
C ASN A 468 -18.48 -19.51 6.76
N ALA A 469 -17.36 -19.93 6.15
CA ALA A 469 -17.39 -20.86 5.01
C ALA A 469 -17.94 -22.24 5.43
N ALA A 470 -17.48 -22.76 6.57
CA ALA A 470 -18.01 -23.99 7.17
C ALA A 470 -19.49 -23.87 7.58
N ARG A 471 -19.91 -22.73 8.14
CA ARG A 471 -21.33 -22.44 8.43
C ARG A 471 -22.20 -22.45 7.16
N PHE A 472 -21.75 -21.79 6.10
CA PHE A 472 -22.46 -21.76 4.83
C PHE A 472 -22.61 -23.16 4.22
N LEU A 473 -21.55 -23.99 4.28
CA LEU A 473 -21.62 -25.39 3.85
C LEU A 473 -22.60 -26.21 4.69
N LYS A 474 -22.67 -25.98 6.01
CA LYS A 474 -23.64 -26.66 6.89
C LYS A 474 -25.08 -26.27 6.56
N ALA A 475 -25.34 -24.99 6.32
CA ALA A 475 -26.66 -24.50 5.91
C ALA A 475 -27.08 -25.09 4.55
N TYR A 476 -26.17 -25.11 3.56
CA TYR A 476 -26.43 -25.71 2.25
C TYR A 476 -26.80 -27.20 2.33
N ARG A 477 -26.07 -28.00 3.14
CA ARG A 477 -26.42 -29.41 3.36
C ARG A 477 -27.82 -29.55 3.94
N HIS A 478 -28.12 -28.85 5.03
CA HIS A 478 -29.42 -28.96 5.71
C HIS A 478 -30.63 -28.64 4.80
N VAL A 479 -30.47 -27.74 3.83
CA VAL A 479 -31.51 -27.39 2.84
C VAL A 479 -31.53 -28.35 1.63
N ASN A 480 -30.42 -29.06 1.36
CA ASN A 480 -30.37 -30.14 0.39
C ASN A 480 -31.00 -31.43 0.94
N ASP A 481 -30.84 -31.68 2.25
CA ASP A 481 -31.25 -32.93 2.92
C ASP A 481 -32.73 -32.92 3.38
N SER A 482 -33.52 -31.93 2.93
CA SER A 482 -34.92 -31.69 3.33
C SER A 482 -35.88 -31.76 2.13
N ASP A 483 -36.12 -32.97 1.63
CA ASP A 483 -36.86 -33.25 0.38
C ASP A 483 -38.33 -32.77 0.36
N SER A 484 -38.91 -32.34 1.48
CA SER A 484 -40.32 -31.93 1.61
C SER A 484 -40.64 -30.48 1.23
N LEU A 485 -39.65 -29.64 0.96
CA LEU A 485 -39.84 -28.21 0.67
C LEU A 485 -40.05 -27.89 -0.82
N GLY A 486 -40.71 -26.76 -1.10
CA GLY A 486 -41.25 -26.38 -2.40
C GLY A 486 -40.23 -26.12 -3.53
N LEU A 487 -40.76 -25.96 -4.73
CA LEU A 487 -40.01 -25.89 -5.99
C LEU A 487 -39.22 -24.59 -6.21
N ASP A 488 -39.59 -23.51 -5.53
CA ASP A 488 -39.07 -22.15 -5.74
C ASP A 488 -38.42 -21.55 -4.47
N ASP A 489 -38.08 -22.40 -3.49
CA ASP A 489 -37.65 -22.02 -2.13
C ASP A 489 -36.20 -21.46 -2.06
N GLY A 490 -36.07 -20.14 -2.18
CA GLY A 490 -34.84 -19.42 -1.85
C GLY A 490 -34.55 -19.40 -0.34
N VAL A 491 -33.27 -19.40 0.04
CA VAL A 491 -32.84 -19.27 1.44
C VAL A 491 -32.06 -17.98 1.65
N TYR A 492 -32.60 -17.15 2.53
CA TYR A 492 -32.19 -15.77 2.71
C TYR A 492 -31.44 -15.65 4.04
N GLN A 493 -30.12 -15.42 3.99
CA GLN A 493 -29.34 -15.05 5.17
C GLN A 493 -29.20 -13.52 5.24
N SER A 494 -30.10 -12.88 5.99
CA SER A 494 -30.02 -11.45 6.31
C SER A 494 -29.32 -11.22 7.65
N TYR A 495 -28.34 -10.33 7.66
CA TYR A 495 -27.66 -9.85 8.86
C TYR A 495 -28.32 -8.56 9.34
N GLU A 496 -29.41 -8.67 10.11
CA GLU A 496 -30.05 -7.50 10.70
C GLU A 496 -29.20 -6.97 11.86
N THR A 497 -28.90 -5.68 11.86
CA THR A 497 -28.12 -5.04 12.94
C THR A 497 -29.06 -4.19 13.79
N TYR A 498 -28.99 -4.37 15.11
CA TYR A 498 -29.82 -3.62 16.07
C TYR A 498 -28.94 -2.83 17.02
N ARG A 499 -29.33 -1.58 17.28
CA ARG A 499 -28.78 -0.74 18.34
C ARG A 499 -29.46 -1.11 19.65
N VAL A 500 -28.69 -1.60 20.62
CA VAL A 500 -29.18 -2.00 21.96
C VAL A 500 -28.77 -1.03 23.06
N SER A 501 -27.80 -0.15 22.80
CA SER A 501 -27.42 0.95 23.68
C SER A 501 -26.93 2.14 22.83
N ARG A 502 -27.16 3.36 23.30
CA ARG A 502 -26.76 4.62 22.64
C ARG A 502 -25.92 5.44 23.64
N PRO A 503 -24.83 6.10 23.23
CA PRO A 503 -24.11 7.01 24.12
C PRO A 503 -24.96 8.25 24.42
N ARG A 504 -25.07 8.63 25.71
CA ARG A 504 -25.84 9.81 26.12
C ARG A 504 -25.29 11.08 25.46
N LYS A 505 -26.14 12.06 25.15
CA LYS A 505 -25.75 13.29 24.41
C LYS A 505 -24.52 14.01 25.01
N ALA A 506 -24.45 14.16 26.34
CA ALA A 506 -23.30 14.74 27.02
C ALA A 506 -22.00 13.94 26.80
N PHE A 507 -22.07 12.61 26.87
CA PHE A 507 -20.91 11.74 26.64
C PHE A 507 -20.44 11.77 25.19
N ARG A 508 -21.35 11.87 24.21
CA ARG A 508 -20.98 12.10 22.79
C ARG A 508 -20.23 13.41 22.57
N ILE A 509 -20.68 14.49 23.22
CA ILE A 509 -20.04 15.81 23.15
C ILE A 509 -18.63 15.76 23.76
N ILE A 510 -18.48 15.10 24.91
CA ILE A 510 -17.18 14.86 25.54
C ILE A 510 -16.27 14.04 24.62
N LEU A 511 -16.73 12.90 24.08
CA LEU A 511 -15.96 12.07 23.15
C LEU A 511 -15.53 12.82 21.89
N PHE A 512 -16.38 13.72 21.37
CA PHE A 512 -16.01 14.60 20.25
C PHE A 512 -14.91 15.59 20.63
N PHE A 513 -15.06 16.35 21.72
CA PHE A 513 -14.06 17.34 22.11
C PHE A 513 -12.75 16.71 22.60
N THR A 514 -12.80 15.56 23.28
CA THR A 514 -11.60 14.77 23.62
C THR A 514 -10.92 14.24 22.36
N GLY A 515 -11.67 13.72 21.38
CA GLY A 515 -11.12 13.26 20.10
C GLY A 515 -10.48 14.37 19.28
N ALA A 516 -11.16 15.51 19.13
CA ALA A 516 -10.63 16.68 18.43
C ALA A 516 -9.44 17.31 19.18
N GLY A 517 -9.51 17.37 20.51
CA GLY A 517 -8.42 17.84 21.37
C GLY A 517 -7.16 17.00 21.22
N LEU A 518 -7.26 15.68 21.42
CA LEU A 518 -6.13 14.77 21.37
C LEU A 518 -5.58 14.55 19.95
N PHE A 519 -6.43 14.31 18.95
CA PHE A 519 -5.97 13.88 17.63
C PHE A 519 -5.83 15.02 16.59
N PHE A 520 -6.24 16.24 16.90
CA PHE A 520 -6.10 17.39 15.99
C PHE A 520 -5.49 18.63 16.65
N VAL A 521 -6.06 19.13 17.75
CA VAL A 521 -5.57 20.36 18.39
C VAL A 521 -4.19 20.18 19.01
N TRP A 522 -3.93 19.05 19.68
CA TRP A 522 -2.62 18.76 20.27
C TRP A 522 -1.54 18.58 19.20
N PRO A 523 -1.69 17.74 18.15
CA PRO A 523 -0.74 17.68 17.04
C PRO A 523 -0.49 19.02 16.34
N VAL A 524 -1.53 19.85 16.15
CA VAL A 524 -1.37 21.23 15.63
C VAL A 524 -0.50 22.08 16.56
N ALA A 525 -0.73 22.03 17.87
CA ALA A 525 0.09 22.76 18.85
C ALA A 525 1.54 22.27 18.89
N THR A 526 1.76 20.94 18.81
CA THR A 526 3.10 20.34 18.71
C THR A 526 3.82 20.75 17.42
N LEU A 527 3.17 20.69 16.26
CA LEU A 527 3.78 21.10 14.99
C LEU A 527 4.10 22.61 14.95
N ILE A 528 3.28 23.44 15.59
CA ILE A 528 3.58 24.87 15.81
C ILE A 528 4.80 25.06 16.73
N LYS A 529 4.95 24.24 17.79
CA LYS A 529 6.10 24.27 18.71
C LYS A 529 7.40 23.81 18.01
N ILE A 530 7.32 22.78 17.17
CA ILE A 530 8.45 22.25 16.38
C ILE A 530 8.86 23.23 15.27
N GLY A 531 7.92 24.03 14.75
CA GLY A 531 8.18 25.01 13.70
C GLY A 531 8.06 24.46 12.27
N ASN A 532 7.71 23.18 12.09
CA ASN A 532 7.48 22.60 10.76
C ASN A 532 6.14 23.09 10.17
N PHE A 533 6.14 24.30 9.60
CA PHE A 533 4.98 24.94 9.01
C PHE A 533 4.46 24.22 7.74
N HIS A 534 5.32 23.48 7.03
CA HIS A 534 4.94 22.73 5.83
C HIS A 534 4.10 21.50 6.19
N LEU A 535 4.58 20.69 7.14
CA LEU A 535 3.83 19.56 7.70
C LEU A 535 2.58 20.03 8.46
N LEU A 536 2.64 21.16 9.18
CA LEU A 536 1.46 21.78 9.80
C LEU A 536 0.38 22.16 8.78
N GLY A 537 0.76 22.80 7.68
CA GLY A 537 -0.17 23.20 6.61
C GLY A 537 -0.85 21.99 5.97
N LEU A 538 -0.07 20.95 5.69
CA LEU A 538 -0.57 19.66 5.20
C LEU A 538 -1.49 18.98 6.23
N PHE A 539 -1.11 18.98 7.51
CA PHE A 539 -1.87 18.40 8.61
C PHE A 539 -3.24 19.07 8.78
N ILE A 540 -3.29 20.40 8.73
CA ILE A 540 -4.54 21.16 8.79
C ILE A 540 -5.42 20.85 7.57
N LEU A 541 -4.85 20.84 6.35
CA LEU A 541 -5.59 20.53 5.12
C LEU A 541 -6.18 19.11 5.15
N LEU A 542 -5.36 18.11 5.47
CA LEU A 542 -5.78 16.71 5.58
C LEU A 542 -6.71 16.47 6.77
N GLY A 543 -6.55 17.20 7.88
CA GLY A 543 -7.43 17.14 9.04
C GLY A 543 -8.81 17.73 8.77
N ILE A 544 -8.90 18.85 8.04
CA ILE A 544 -10.17 19.41 7.55
C ILE A 544 -10.84 18.43 6.58
N TRP A 545 -10.11 17.93 5.58
CA TRP A 545 -10.59 16.91 4.64
C TRP A 545 -11.11 15.65 5.37
N SER A 546 -10.36 15.20 6.39
CA SER A 546 -10.75 14.09 7.26
C SER A 546 -12.02 14.39 8.05
N PHE A 547 -12.13 15.58 8.66
CA PHE A 547 -13.30 16.01 9.41
C PHE A 547 -14.57 15.95 8.55
N PHE A 548 -14.54 16.54 7.35
CA PHE A 548 -15.67 16.51 6.42
C PHE A 548 -16.08 15.07 6.08
N ARG A 549 -15.15 14.24 5.61
CA ARG A 549 -15.46 12.86 5.17
C ARG A 549 -15.69 11.87 6.31
N TYR A 550 -15.30 12.19 7.56
CA TYR A 550 -15.52 11.33 8.72
C TYR A 550 -16.79 11.68 9.49
N TYR A 551 -17.11 12.96 9.70
CA TYR A 551 -18.28 13.37 10.49
C TYR A 551 -19.51 13.62 9.64
N LEU A 552 -19.36 14.12 8.40
CA LEU A 552 -20.49 14.34 7.49
C LEU A 552 -20.67 13.12 6.57
N ASP A 553 -20.67 11.92 7.17
CA ASP A 553 -20.88 10.66 6.47
C ASP A 553 -22.39 10.45 6.21
N PRO A 554 -22.91 10.68 4.98
CA PRO A 554 -24.32 10.44 4.67
C PRO A 554 -24.74 8.99 4.93
N CYS A 555 -23.81 8.03 4.93
CA CYS A 555 -24.15 6.64 5.19
C CYS A 555 -24.62 6.44 6.63
N CYS A 556 -24.09 7.18 7.60
CA CYS A 556 -24.56 7.11 9.00
C CYS A 556 -25.96 7.71 9.16
N LEU A 557 -26.24 8.85 8.51
CA LEU A 557 -27.55 9.49 8.57
C LEU A 557 -28.63 8.64 7.88
N LEU A 558 -28.31 8.05 6.72
CA LEU A 558 -29.25 7.19 6.02
C LEU A 558 -29.51 5.85 6.74
N GLN A 559 -28.50 5.31 7.44
CA GLN A 559 -28.64 4.12 8.30
C GLN A 559 -29.66 4.31 9.43
N ASP A 560 -29.79 5.54 9.97
CA ASP A 560 -30.80 5.92 10.96
C ASP A 560 -32.15 6.29 10.31
N LEU A 561 -32.18 6.87 9.10
CA LEU A 561 -33.43 7.16 8.35
C LEU A 561 -34.15 5.90 7.84
N GLY A 562 -33.42 4.82 7.56
CA GLY A 562 -33.94 3.52 7.13
C GLY A 562 -34.61 3.45 5.74
N THR A 563 -34.94 4.59 5.12
CA THR A 563 -35.57 4.69 3.80
C THR A 563 -34.92 5.79 2.96
N PHE A 564 -35.16 5.76 1.64
CA PHE A 564 -34.72 6.81 0.71
C PHE A 564 -35.86 7.76 0.30
N ASP A 565 -36.96 7.87 1.05
CA ASP A 565 -38.08 8.77 0.70
C ASP A 565 -37.92 10.17 1.31
N VAL A 566 -36.84 10.83 0.90
CA VAL A 566 -36.69 12.29 0.99
C VAL A 566 -37.72 12.92 0.05
N SER A 567 -38.93 13.12 0.57
CA SER A 567 -40.16 13.41 -0.19
C SER A 567 -40.39 14.90 -0.48
N THR A 568 -39.37 15.73 -0.29
CA THR A 568 -39.46 17.19 -0.13
C THR A 568 -39.70 18.01 -1.40
N THR A 569 -39.98 17.39 -2.55
CA THR A 569 -40.32 18.10 -3.80
C THR A 569 -41.45 17.41 -4.58
N SER A 570 -42.41 18.20 -5.06
CA SER A 570 -43.56 17.74 -5.86
C SER A 570 -43.21 17.26 -7.28
N LYS A 571 -41.92 17.16 -7.61
CA LYS A 571 -41.41 16.72 -8.92
C LYS A 571 -40.73 15.37 -8.78
N GLU A 572 -41.51 14.31 -8.92
CA GLU A 572 -41.03 12.92 -8.89
C GLU A 572 -39.86 12.66 -9.86
N LYS A 573 -39.87 13.31 -11.04
CA LYS A 573 -38.80 13.24 -12.05
C LYS A 573 -37.47 13.86 -11.60
N GLU A 574 -37.46 14.64 -10.52
CA GLU A 574 -36.27 15.23 -9.91
C GLU A 574 -35.76 14.35 -8.75
N SER A 575 -36.68 13.79 -7.96
CA SER A 575 -36.35 12.85 -6.87
C SER A 575 -35.47 11.68 -7.33
N TRP A 576 -35.84 10.94 -8.38
CA TRP A 576 -35.05 9.77 -8.82
C TRP A 576 -33.61 10.14 -9.22
N ARG A 577 -33.39 11.34 -9.77
CA ARG A 577 -32.05 11.82 -10.11
C ARG A 577 -31.21 12.03 -8.86
N VAL A 578 -31.78 12.64 -7.83
CA VAL A 578 -31.13 12.80 -6.52
C VAL A 578 -30.84 11.42 -5.90
N LYS A 579 -31.82 10.48 -5.91
CA LYS A 579 -31.61 9.11 -5.40
C LYS A 579 -30.46 8.39 -6.12
N ALA A 580 -30.42 8.43 -7.45
CA ALA A 580 -29.38 7.78 -8.26
C ALA A 580 -27.98 8.39 -8.05
N ARG A 581 -27.89 9.73 -7.97
CA ARG A 581 -26.63 10.46 -7.67
C ARG A 581 -26.07 10.05 -6.32
N VAL A 582 -26.87 10.22 -5.28
CA VAL A 582 -26.46 9.99 -3.90
C VAL A 582 -26.16 8.51 -3.66
N SER A 583 -26.94 7.59 -4.25
CA SER A 583 -26.60 6.15 -4.31
C SER A 583 -25.21 5.89 -4.90
N THR A 584 -24.87 6.55 -6.02
CA THR A 584 -23.58 6.38 -6.71
C THR A 584 -22.41 6.91 -5.89
N ILE A 585 -22.54 8.13 -5.33
CA ILE A 585 -21.55 8.76 -4.43
C ILE A 585 -21.25 7.84 -3.24
N MET A 586 -22.29 7.40 -2.54
CA MET A 586 -22.16 6.64 -1.30
C MET A 586 -21.66 5.22 -1.52
N LEU A 587 -22.12 4.53 -2.58
CA LEU A 587 -21.66 3.18 -2.93
C LEU A 587 -20.18 3.15 -3.31
N ASN A 588 -19.74 4.09 -4.16
CA ASN A 588 -18.45 3.99 -4.84
C ASN A 588 -17.35 4.80 -4.14
N VAL A 589 -17.71 5.88 -3.43
CA VAL A 589 -16.75 6.91 -2.98
C VAL A 589 -16.74 7.05 -1.45
N THR A 590 -17.90 7.22 -0.81
CA THR A 590 -18.00 7.43 0.65
C THR A 590 -17.72 6.15 1.42
N ARG A 591 -18.45 5.07 1.11
CA ARG A 591 -18.32 3.78 1.81
C ARG A 591 -17.33 2.83 1.15
N SER A 592 -16.47 3.35 0.27
CA SER A 592 -15.53 2.56 -0.53
C SER A 592 -14.64 1.68 0.36
N PRO A 593 -14.41 0.40 -0.01
CA PRO A 593 -13.41 -0.42 0.69
C PRO A 593 -12.00 0.15 0.54
N GLY A 594 -11.74 1.02 -0.46
CA GLY A 594 -10.45 1.67 -0.70
C GLY A 594 -9.88 2.36 0.54
N THR A 595 -10.66 3.18 1.24
CA THR A 595 -10.16 3.93 2.42
C THR A 595 -9.68 2.97 3.50
N ARG A 596 -10.37 1.84 3.67
CA ARG A 596 -9.97 0.79 4.61
C ARG A 596 -8.73 0.02 4.13
N ILE A 597 -8.62 -0.27 2.84
CA ILE A 597 -7.44 -0.94 2.26
C ILE A 597 -6.21 -0.06 2.51
N TRP A 598 -6.24 1.21 2.09
CA TRP A 598 -5.11 2.13 2.29
C TRP A 598 -4.76 2.33 3.77
N MET A 599 -5.75 2.48 4.67
CA MET A 599 -5.47 2.56 6.12
C MET A 599 -4.77 1.30 6.65
N TRP A 600 -5.13 0.11 6.19
CA TRP A 600 -4.44 -1.12 6.58
C TRP A 600 -3.06 -1.26 5.93
N SER A 601 -2.87 -0.82 4.67
CA SER A 601 -1.56 -0.79 4.02
C SER A 601 -0.57 0.12 4.76
N PHE A 602 -1.00 1.34 5.11
CA PHE A 602 -0.17 2.27 5.87
C PHE A 602 0.03 1.84 7.34
N PHE A 603 -1.00 1.31 8.00
CA PHE A 603 -0.84 0.75 9.35
C PHE A 603 0.12 -0.45 9.36
N PHE A 604 0.03 -1.34 8.37
CA PHE A 604 0.98 -2.43 8.19
C PHE A 604 2.41 -1.89 7.97
N PHE A 605 2.58 -0.85 7.15
CA PHE A 605 3.88 -0.21 6.97
C PHE A 605 4.45 0.37 8.28
N ILE A 606 3.66 1.13 9.05
CA ILE A 606 4.09 1.65 10.36
C ILE A 606 4.43 0.51 11.33
N VAL A 607 3.66 -0.58 11.35
CA VAL A 607 3.96 -1.75 12.20
C VAL A 607 5.27 -2.43 11.75
N VAL A 608 5.53 -2.53 10.44
CA VAL A 608 6.80 -3.05 9.92
C VAL A 608 7.97 -2.13 10.29
N ALA A 609 7.82 -0.82 10.12
CA ALA A 609 8.82 0.18 10.51
C ALA A 609 9.12 0.12 12.02
N LEU A 610 8.09 0.07 12.88
CA LEU A 610 8.23 -0.14 14.32
C LEU A 610 8.97 -1.43 14.67
N ILE A 611 8.67 -2.55 13.99
CA ILE A 611 9.35 -3.83 14.23
C ILE A 611 10.84 -3.74 13.85
N PHE A 612 11.18 -3.07 12.74
CA PHE A 612 12.57 -2.80 12.39
C PHE A 612 13.25 -1.87 13.40
N SER A 613 12.63 -0.75 13.79
CA SER A 613 13.18 0.21 14.75
C SER A 613 13.44 -0.43 16.11
N ILE A 614 12.46 -1.17 16.66
CA ILE A 614 12.62 -1.93 17.91
C ILE A 614 13.71 -3.00 17.78
N GLY A 615 13.83 -3.62 16.60
CA GLY A 615 14.94 -4.51 16.24
C GLY A 615 16.31 -3.84 16.36
N SER A 616 16.51 -2.67 15.73
CA SER A 616 17.75 -1.88 15.86
C SER A 616 18.05 -1.50 17.31
N ILE A 617 17.06 -0.97 18.05
CA ILE A 617 17.28 -0.48 19.42
C ILE A 617 17.63 -1.64 20.35
N SER A 618 16.95 -2.80 20.22
CA SER A 618 17.26 -4.00 20.99
C SER A 618 18.68 -4.52 20.69
N TYR A 619 19.06 -4.50 19.42
CA TYR A 619 20.39 -4.94 18.96
C TYR A 619 21.49 -4.01 19.47
N GLN A 620 21.36 -2.71 19.25
CA GLN A 620 22.35 -1.69 19.66
C GLN A 620 22.54 -1.65 21.19
N SER A 621 21.47 -1.83 21.96
CA SER A 621 21.55 -1.92 23.44
C SER A 621 22.38 -3.11 23.94
N SER A 622 22.59 -4.15 23.12
CA SER A 622 23.45 -5.30 23.45
C SER A 622 24.94 -5.06 23.23
N TYR A 623 25.32 -3.96 22.55
CA TYR A 623 26.74 -3.59 22.35
C TYR A 623 27.26 -2.64 23.45
N THR A 624 26.37 -1.84 24.05
CA THR A 624 26.76 -0.86 25.09
C THR A 624 27.01 -1.47 26.47
N THR A 625 26.60 -2.72 26.72
CA THR A 625 26.96 -3.46 27.94
C THR A 625 28.39 -3.97 27.85
N THR A 626 29.31 -3.27 28.52
CA THR A 626 30.74 -3.62 28.61
C THR A 626 30.95 -5.10 29.01
N PRO A 627 31.79 -5.87 28.30
CA PRO A 627 31.87 -7.32 28.44
C PRO A 627 32.73 -7.78 29.65
N THR A 628 32.34 -7.38 30.86
CA THR A 628 33.13 -7.68 32.08
C THR A 628 32.84 -9.05 32.70
N GLU A 629 31.62 -9.60 32.54
CA GLU A 629 31.21 -10.92 33.07
C GLU A 629 30.20 -11.65 32.15
N LEU A 630 30.45 -11.66 30.83
CA LEU A 630 29.63 -12.43 29.89
C LEU A 630 30.07 -13.91 29.85
N THR A 631 29.15 -14.82 30.15
CA THR A 631 29.33 -16.27 30.06
C THR A 631 29.22 -16.77 28.61
N ASP A 632 30.08 -17.72 28.22
CA ASP A 632 30.32 -18.16 26.82
C ASP A 632 29.06 -18.49 25.99
N ASP A 633 28.02 -19.07 26.60
CA ASP A 633 26.87 -19.62 25.87
C ASP A 633 26.04 -18.59 25.07
N ASN A 634 26.03 -17.30 25.48
CA ASN A 634 25.24 -16.27 24.80
C ASN A 634 25.96 -15.58 23.62
N PHE A 635 27.28 -15.76 23.48
CA PHE A 635 28.11 -15.06 22.50
C PHE A 635 27.72 -15.39 21.05
N TYR A 636 27.36 -16.66 20.79
CA TYR A 636 27.16 -17.24 19.46
C TYR A 636 26.01 -16.66 18.62
N ILE A 637 25.04 -15.96 19.21
CA ILE A 637 23.92 -15.38 18.46
C ILE A 637 24.24 -13.96 17.96
N GLN A 638 25.09 -13.21 18.67
CA GLN A 638 25.42 -11.81 18.34
C GLN A 638 26.41 -11.71 17.17
N GLU A 639 27.43 -12.59 17.13
CA GLU A 639 28.41 -12.64 16.04
C GLU A 639 27.82 -12.96 14.65
N GLY A 640 26.67 -13.63 14.59
CA GLY A 640 26.18 -14.26 13.36
C GLY A 640 25.89 -13.30 12.20
N LEU A 641 25.57 -12.04 12.51
CA LEU A 641 25.32 -10.99 11.50
C LEU A 641 26.58 -10.17 11.19
N GLU A 642 27.40 -9.86 12.21
CA GLU A 642 28.65 -9.11 11.99
C GLU A 642 29.70 -9.95 11.27
N ARG A 643 29.88 -11.24 11.58
CA ARG A 643 30.78 -12.13 10.81
C ARG A 643 30.30 -12.37 9.38
N LEU A 644 29.01 -12.23 9.10
CA LEU A 644 28.47 -12.36 7.76
C LEU A 644 29.07 -11.28 6.83
N PHE A 645 29.03 -10.02 7.29
CA PHE A 645 29.43 -8.84 6.53
C PHE A 645 30.88 -8.38 6.77
N TRP A 646 31.37 -8.40 8.01
CA TRP A 646 32.52 -7.62 8.48
C TRP A 646 33.63 -8.43 9.17
N ALA A 647 33.84 -9.70 8.79
CA ALA A 647 35.01 -10.45 9.24
C ALA A 647 36.33 -9.72 8.84
N PRO A 648 37.36 -9.67 9.72
CA PRO A 648 38.59 -8.95 9.44
C PRO A 648 39.32 -9.55 8.23
N MET A 649 39.60 -8.71 7.23
CA MET A 649 40.17 -9.14 5.95
C MET A 649 41.62 -9.62 6.13
N THR A 650 41.82 -10.94 6.09
CA THR A 650 43.17 -11.52 6.08
C THR A 650 43.77 -11.39 4.69
N LEU A 651 44.86 -10.63 4.57
CA LEU A 651 45.65 -10.49 3.35
C LEU A 651 46.67 -11.62 3.22
N THR A 652 47.06 -11.93 1.98
CA THR A 652 48.28 -12.74 1.73
C THR A 652 49.54 -11.87 1.89
N PRO A 653 50.73 -12.44 2.14
CA PRO A 653 51.96 -11.65 2.22
C PRO A 653 52.25 -10.90 0.91
N LEU A 654 52.54 -9.60 1.03
CA LEU A 654 52.84 -8.70 -0.09
C LEU A 654 53.89 -9.28 -1.04
N GLY A 655 53.57 -9.33 -2.34
CA GLY A 655 54.46 -9.82 -3.39
C GLY A 655 54.64 -11.35 -3.49
N ASN A 656 54.02 -12.16 -2.62
CA ASN A 656 54.07 -13.63 -2.77
C ASN A 656 53.00 -14.18 -3.72
N PHE A 657 51.84 -13.52 -3.82
CA PHE A 657 50.69 -13.96 -4.62
C PHE A 657 50.12 -12.81 -5.46
N GLN A 658 49.59 -13.11 -6.64
CA GLN A 658 48.81 -12.13 -7.43
C GLN A 658 47.69 -12.80 -8.24
N TYR A 659 46.69 -12.01 -8.63
CA TYR A 659 45.84 -12.36 -9.76
C TYR A 659 46.43 -11.79 -11.05
N GLN A 660 46.50 -12.63 -12.09
CA GLN A 660 46.81 -12.17 -13.45
C GLN A 660 45.57 -11.49 -14.07
N PRO A 661 45.74 -10.39 -14.83
CA PRO A 661 44.65 -9.80 -15.61
C PRO A 661 44.03 -10.84 -16.55
N GLN A 662 42.70 -10.88 -16.66
CA GLN A 662 42.05 -11.82 -17.56
C GLN A 662 42.30 -11.43 -19.04
N PRO A 663 42.47 -12.42 -19.94
CA PRO A 663 42.74 -12.17 -21.36
C PRO A 663 41.46 -11.91 -22.19
N ASN A 664 40.29 -12.24 -21.65
CA ASN A 664 39.00 -11.79 -22.18
C ASN A 664 38.81 -10.29 -21.89
N LEU A 665 37.87 -9.61 -22.55
CA LEU A 665 37.61 -8.17 -22.32
C LEU A 665 37.54 -7.87 -20.82
N GLN A 666 38.48 -7.04 -20.36
CA GLN A 666 38.54 -6.53 -18.99
C GLN A 666 37.39 -5.54 -18.77
N TYR A 667 37.16 -5.17 -17.51
CA TYR A 667 36.29 -4.05 -17.21
C TYR A 667 36.85 -2.78 -17.88
N PRO A 668 36.02 -2.00 -18.62
CA PRO A 668 36.48 -0.79 -19.32
C PRO A 668 37.29 0.19 -18.45
N THR A 669 37.03 0.22 -17.14
CA THR A 669 37.82 0.99 -16.17
C THR A 669 38.41 0.07 -15.09
N CYS A 670 39.59 -0.48 -15.35
CA CYS A 670 40.42 -1.16 -14.33
C CYS A 670 41.44 -0.22 -13.66
N GLN A 671 41.95 0.75 -14.42
CA GLN A 671 42.79 1.85 -13.96
C GLN A 671 41.98 3.14 -14.04
N LEU A 672 42.10 4.00 -13.03
CA LEU A 672 41.56 5.36 -13.08
C LEU A 672 42.58 6.26 -13.83
N ILE A 673 42.12 7.43 -14.30
CA ILE A 673 42.87 8.28 -15.24
C ILE A 673 44.25 8.66 -14.68
N GLN A 674 45.23 8.77 -15.60
CA GLN A 674 46.68 8.77 -15.34
C GLN A 674 47.20 9.80 -14.32
N ASP A 675 46.46 10.87 -14.02
CA ASP A 675 46.86 11.91 -13.06
C ASP A 675 46.61 11.53 -11.57
N LEU A 676 46.20 10.29 -11.28
CA LEU A 676 46.13 9.76 -9.92
C LEU A 676 47.30 8.80 -9.66
N GLU A 677 48.33 9.25 -8.94
CA GLU A 677 49.34 8.36 -8.35
C GLU A 677 49.06 8.15 -6.84
N ILE A 678 49.03 6.90 -6.39
CA ILE A 678 48.81 6.55 -4.97
C ILE A 678 50.11 6.02 -4.31
N ALA A 679 50.94 5.29 -5.05
CA ALA A 679 52.27 4.87 -4.61
C ALA A 679 53.23 4.69 -5.80
N ASN A 680 54.51 5.05 -5.62
CA ASN A 680 55.64 4.72 -6.49
C ASN A 680 55.44 4.95 -8.01
N GLY A 681 54.67 5.96 -8.41
CA GLY A 681 54.43 6.26 -9.83
C GLY A 681 53.47 5.29 -10.55
N THR A 682 52.68 4.49 -9.82
CA THR A 682 51.61 3.70 -10.43
C THR A 682 50.27 4.42 -10.39
N SER A 683 49.56 4.38 -11.51
CA SER A 683 48.20 4.89 -11.67
C SER A 683 47.26 4.22 -10.68
N ALA A 684 46.40 4.99 -10.01
CA ALA A 684 45.45 4.51 -9.03
C ALA A 684 44.55 3.41 -9.60
N LEU A 685 44.67 2.23 -9.01
CA LEU A 685 43.92 1.05 -9.40
C LEU A 685 42.54 1.10 -8.76
N LEU A 686 41.51 0.60 -9.44
CA LEU A 686 40.15 0.58 -8.87
C LEU A 686 40.07 -0.28 -7.60
N GLU A 687 40.94 -1.30 -7.47
CA GLU A 687 41.10 -2.12 -6.28
C GLU A 687 41.64 -1.37 -5.06
N ASP A 688 42.49 -0.34 -5.23
CA ASP A 688 42.98 0.46 -4.09
C ASP A 688 41.81 1.21 -3.42
N TYR A 689 40.91 1.78 -4.22
CA TYR A 689 39.70 2.44 -3.71
C TYR A 689 38.69 1.45 -3.12
N ALA A 690 38.55 0.25 -3.71
CA ALA A 690 37.67 -0.79 -3.18
C ALA A 690 38.19 -1.43 -1.89
N PHE A 691 39.52 -1.55 -1.76
CA PHE A 691 40.19 -1.95 -0.53
C PHE A 691 39.98 -0.91 0.57
N LEU A 692 40.28 0.37 0.31
CA LEU A 692 40.03 1.46 1.27
C LEU A 692 38.55 1.51 1.71
N ALA A 693 37.61 1.43 0.78
CA ALA A 693 36.17 1.35 1.06
C ALA A 693 35.74 0.11 1.88
N THR A 694 36.59 -0.92 1.97
CA THR A 694 36.39 -2.07 2.86
C THR A 694 37.08 -1.87 4.23
N MET A 695 38.21 -1.16 4.27
CA MET A 695 39.01 -0.96 5.49
C MET A 695 38.32 -0.12 6.57
N ILE A 696 37.35 0.72 6.20
CA ILE A 696 36.53 1.51 7.15
C ILE A 696 35.64 0.66 8.09
N TYR A 697 35.54 -0.65 7.83
CA TYR A 697 34.86 -1.62 8.70
C TYR A 697 35.80 -2.41 9.62
N GLN A 698 37.12 -2.18 9.54
CA GLN A 698 38.07 -2.79 10.47
C GLN A 698 38.16 -2.03 11.81
N ALA A 699 38.67 -2.72 12.83
CA ALA A 699 39.05 -2.07 14.09
C ALA A 699 40.17 -1.03 13.83
N PRO A 700 40.11 0.17 14.45
CA PRO A 700 41.16 1.19 14.30
C PRO A 700 42.57 0.69 14.66
N GLU A 701 42.67 -0.27 15.58
CA GLU A 701 43.92 -0.88 16.03
C GLU A 701 44.64 -1.71 14.95
N THR A 702 43.92 -2.34 14.02
CA THR A 702 44.52 -3.14 12.94
C THR A 702 44.74 -2.34 11.65
N LEU A 703 43.97 -1.26 11.47
CA LEU A 703 43.86 -0.50 10.24
C LEU A 703 45.22 -0.04 9.66
N GLN A 704 46.12 0.48 10.49
CA GLN A 704 47.45 0.92 10.02
C GLN A 704 48.29 -0.26 9.53
N THR A 705 48.31 -1.37 10.27
CA THR A 705 49.00 -2.60 9.86
C THR A 705 48.48 -3.11 8.51
N THR A 706 47.16 -3.14 8.31
CA THR A 706 46.57 -3.62 7.04
C THR A 706 46.82 -2.65 5.88
N LEU A 707 46.97 -1.34 6.13
CA LEU A 707 47.45 -0.37 5.13
C LEU A 707 48.92 -0.62 4.76
N ASP A 708 49.78 -0.86 5.75
CA ASP A 708 51.20 -1.16 5.55
C ASP A 708 51.43 -2.50 4.82
N ASP A 709 50.58 -3.50 5.06
CA ASP A 709 50.56 -4.78 4.34
C ASP A 709 50.11 -4.64 2.87
N TRP A 710 49.16 -3.73 2.57
CA TRP A 710 48.60 -3.56 1.22
C TRP A 710 49.42 -2.62 0.33
N PHE A 711 49.78 -1.45 0.85
CA PHE A 711 50.51 -0.42 0.11
C PHE A 711 52.02 -0.57 0.24
N GLY A 712 52.50 -1.09 1.37
CA GLY A 712 53.90 -1.09 1.80
C GLY A 712 54.13 -0.14 2.97
N PRO A 713 55.07 -0.45 3.89
CA PRO A 713 55.19 0.20 5.19
C PRO A 713 55.51 1.70 5.09
N GLY A 714 54.70 2.53 5.74
CA GLY A 714 54.88 3.98 5.83
C GLY A 714 54.51 4.74 4.54
N LEU A 715 53.84 4.11 3.58
CA LEU A 715 53.37 4.77 2.36
C LEU A 715 51.98 5.40 2.52
N ALA A 716 51.15 4.83 3.40
CA ALA A 716 49.82 5.30 3.77
C ALA A 716 49.70 5.42 5.30
N ALA A 717 49.16 6.52 5.81
CA ALA A 717 49.03 6.78 7.25
C ALA A 717 47.61 7.22 7.62
N VAL A 718 46.98 6.56 8.60
CA VAL A 718 45.68 6.96 9.17
C VAL A 718 45.84 8.25 9.97
N GLN A 719 45.02 9.26 9.67
CA GLN A 719 45.00 10.55 10.37
C GLN A 719 43.90 10.57 11.43
N THR A 720 44.08 9.82 12.52
CA THR A 720 43.12 9.76 13.65
C THR A 720 43.00 11.11 14.36
N GLU A 721 44.12 11.76 14.68
CA GLU A 721 44.15 13.08 15.35
C GLU A 721 43.39 14.15 14.54
N LEU A 722 43.50 14.13 13.22
CA LEU A 722 42.78 15.02 12.29
C LEU A 722 41.25 14.83 12.38
N VAL A 723 40.78 13.59 12.46
CA VAL A 723 39.37 13.22 12.62
C VAL A 723 38.86 13.60 14.00
N GLU A 724 39.64 13.37 15.05
CA GLU A 724 39.29 13.81 16.40
C GLU A 724 39.22 15.33 16.54
N ASP A 725 40.18 16.06 15.97
CA ASP A 725 40.19 17.53 16.01
C ASP A 725 39.02 18.11 15.21
N PHE A 726 38.68 17.53 14.05
CA PHE A 726 37.45 17.88 13.35
C PHE A 726 36.21 17.64 14.24
N ARG A 727 36.09 16.46 14.87
CA ARG A 727 35.00 16.12 15.81
C ARG A 727 34.94 17.06 17.03
N LYS A 728 36.06 17.65 17.47
CA LYS A 728 36.10 18.71 18.51
C LYS A 728 35.62 20.08 18.01
N THR A 729 35.70 20.36 16.71
CA THR A 729 35.28 21.65 16.11
C THR A 729 33.81 21.74 15.70
N VAL A 730 33.17 20.63 15.37
CA VAL A 730 31.76 20.61 14.92
C VAL A 730 30.81 20.65 16.15
N PRO A 731 29.93 21.66 16.26
CA PRO A 731 28.91 21.69 17.31
C PRO A 731 27.98 20.47 17.21
N GLY A 732 27.76 19.77 18.31
CA GLY A 732 26.88 18.60 18.32
C GLY A 732 27.42 17.40 17.52
N GLY A 733 28.75 17.19 17.53
CA GLY A 733 29.44 16.08 16.83
C GLY A 733 29.03 14.66 17.28
N SER A 734 27.82 14.24 16.91
CA SER A 734 27.28 12.89 17.11
C SER A 734 27.99 11.88 16.21
N ALA A 735 28.20 10.66 16.70
CA ALA A 735 28.81 9.55 15.96
C ALA A 735 27.89 8.92 14.89
N ALA A 736 27.06 9.72 14.22
CA ALA A 736 26.09 9.27 13.20
C ALA A 736 26.78 8.87 11.87
N VAL A 737 28.01 9.32 11.63
CA VAL A 737 28.88 8.87 10.55
C VAL A 737 30.27 8.58 11.10
N ASP A 738 30.79 7.38 10.81
CA ASP A 738 32.21 7.09 10.96
C ASP A 738 32.93 7.26 9.62
N TYR A 739 34.09 7.90 9.71
CA TYR A 739 34.94 8.24 8.57
C TYR A 739 36.40 8.22 9.02
N ASN A 740 37.27 7.70 8.17
CA ASN A 740 38.72 7.75 8.34
C ASN A 740 39.33 8.65 7.25
N VAL A 741 40.50 9.21 7.53
CA VAL A 741 41.30 9.92 6.53
C VAL A 741 42.62 9.19 6.41
N VAL A 742 42.93 8.69 5.21
CA VAL A 742 44.19 8.00 4.89
C VAL A 742 45.03 8.94 4.04
N TYR A 743 46.24 9.26 4.51
CA TYR A 743 47.13 10.20 3.84
C TYR A 743 48.31 9.46 3.19
N PHE A 744 48.51 9.67 1.90
CA PHE A 744 49.56 9.08 1.08
C PHE A 744 50.72 10.06 0.96
N LEU A 745 51.83 9.75 1.64
CA LEU A 745 52.94 10.68 1.85
C LEU A 745 53.71 11.00 0.56
N GLN A 746 53.80 10.05 -0.38
CA GLN A 746 54.53 10.22 -1.63
C GLN A 746 53.83 11.16 -2.60
N SER A 747 52.51 11.01 -2.77
CA SER A 747 51.71 11.78 -3.73
C SER A 747 50.92 12.93 -3.10
N ASN A 748 51.18 13.25 -1.82
CA ASN A 748 50.54 14.35 -1.09
C ASN A 748 49.01 14.32 -1.29
N THR A 749 48.40 13.18 -0.99
CA THR A 749 46.99 12.91 -1.29
C THR A 749 46.26 12.34 -0.08
N ALA A 750 45.16 12.98 0.31
CA ALA A 750 44.25 12.50 1.34
C ALA A 750 43.05 11.79 0.71
N VAL A 751 42.80 10.55 1.12
CA VAL A 751 41.57 9.82 0.80
C VAL A 751 40.68 9.82 2.04
N VAL A 752 39.54 10.49 1.94
CA VAL A 752 38.46 10.42 2.95
C VAL A 752 37.67 9.14 2.69
N VAL A 753 37.59 8.27 3.69
CA VAL A 753 36.92 6.97 3.60
C VAL A 753 35.69 6.99 4.48
N VAL A 754 34.49 6.88 3.90
CA VAL A 754 33.21 6.99 4.60
C VAL A 754 32.60 5.60 4.83
N ARG A 755 32.17 5.30 6.06
CA ARG A 755 31.50 4.03 6.38
C ARG A 755 30.07 4.03 5.85
N GLY A 756 29.61 2.88 5.37
CA GLY A 756 28.18 2.60 5.24
C GLY A 756 27.56 2.07 6.55
N SER A 757 26.27 1.77 6.52
CA SER A 757 25.51 1.37 7.70
C SER A 757 25.95 0.02 8.28
N THR A 758 26.23 0.00 9.58
CA THR A 758 26.38 -1.23 10.39
C THR A 758 25.14 -1.49 11.24
N THR A 759 24.43 -0.43 11.63
CA THR A 759 23.20 -0.45 12.45
C THR A 759 21.95 -0.31 11.59
N ALA A 760 20.82 -0.86 12.08
CA ALA A 760 19.52 -0.66 11.42
C ALA A 760 18.94 0.76 11.61
N TRP A 761 19.50 1.58 12.52
CA TRP A 761 19.18 3.02 12.61
C TRP A 761 19.79 3.78 11.43
N GLU A 762 21.08 3.60 11.13
CA GLU A 762 21.71 4.17 9.94
C GLU A 762 20.94 3.75 8.67
N TRP A 763 20.58 2.46 8.52
CA TRP A 763 19.75 2.00 7.40
C TRP A 763 18.39 2.72 7.28
N MET A 764 17.84 3.19 8.39
CA MET A 764 16.60 3.96 8.42
C MET A 764 16.81 5.42 7.99
N THR A 765 17.93 6.03 8.40
CA THR A 765 18.40 7.33 7.91
C THR A 765 18.76 7.28 6.41
N ASN A 766 19.25 6.16 5.89
CA ASN A 766 19.44 5.98 4.43
C ASN A 766 18.09 6.04 3.70
N ALA A 767 17.09 5.37 4.26
CA ALA A 767 15.75 5.36 3.68
C ALA A 767 15.10 6.75 3.71
N GLN A 768 15.44 7.65 4.64
CA GLN A 768 15.06 9.07 4.52
C GLN A 768 15.60 9.69 3.21
N LEU A 769 16.92 9.61 2.97
CA LEU A 769 17.58 10.22 1.81
C LEU A 769 17.09 9.65 0.46
N TRP A 770 16.90 8.32 0.36
CA TRP A 770 16.63 7.65 -0.91
C TRP A 770 15.24 7.01 -1.08
N ALA A 771 14.36 6.94 -0.05
CA ALA A 771 13.03 6.33 -0.25
C ALA A 771 12.18 7.09 -1.27
N SER A 772 12.35 8.41 -1.39
CA SER A 772 11.60 9.22 -2.34
C SER A 772 11.83 8.76 -3.79
N VAL A 773 13.10 8.55 -4.17
CA VAL A 773 13.47 8.02 -5.47
C VAL A 773 13.19 6.53 -5.59
N ALA A 774 13.51 5.71 -4.58
CA ALA A 774 13.27 4.27 -4.60
C ALA A 774 11.77 3.92 -4.78
N LEU A 775 10.88 4.58 -4.04
CA LEU A 775 9.43 4.41 -4.18
C LEU A 775 8.92 4.87 -5.54
N THR A 776 9.55 5.88 -6.14
CA THR A 776 9.16 6.36 -7.47
C THR A 776 9.71 5.45 -8.58
N GLN A 777 10.91 4.87 -8.45
CA GLN A 777 11.40 3.82 -9.34
C GLN A 777 10.52 2.55 -9.26
N VAL A 778 10.07 2.17 -8.07
CA VAL A 778 9.09 1.08 -7.89
C VAL A 778 7.76 1.43 -8.58
N LEU A 779 7.29 2.68 -8.49
CA LEU A 779 6.11 3.14 -9.24
C LEU A 779 6.35 3.06 -10.76
N GLN A 780 7.51 3.49 -11.26
CA GLN A 780 7.87 3.45 -12.68
C GLN A 780 7.93 2.02 -13.22
N PHE A 781 8.44 1.06 -12.44
CA PHE A 781 8.43 -0.37 -12.77
C PHE A 781 7.01 -0.93 -12.96
N PHE A 782 6.04 -0.47 -12.18
CA PHE A 782 4.62 -0.85 -12.33
C PHE A 782 3.87 -0.06 -13.40
N LEU A 783 4.49 0.94 -14.04
CA LEU A 783 3.87 1.77 -15.07
C LEU A 783 4.32 1.35 -16.48
N PRO A 784 3.39 1.12 -17.42
CA PRO A 784 3.77 0.91 -18.82
C PRO A 784 4.43 2.19 -19.35
N ALA A 785 5.71 2.08 -19.69
CA ALA A 785 6.60 3.19 -20.07
C ALA A 785 6.82 4.26 -18.98
N GLY A 786 7.00 3.85 -17.71
CA GLY A 786 7.35 4.76 -16.59
C GLY A 786 8.56 5.68 -16.83
N GLU A 787 9.51 5.26 -17.67
CA GLU A 787 10.70 6.04 -18.08
C GLU A 787 10.37 7.38 -18.77
N ILE A 788 9.19 7.48 -19.40
CA ILE A 788 8.70 8.72 -20.06
C ILE A 788 8.69 9.92 -19.09
N PHE A 789 8.52 9.64 -17.80
CA PHE A 789 8.39 10.64 -16.74
C PHE A 789 9.72 11.02 -16.06
N ASN A 790 10.85 10.36 -16.38
CA ASN A 790 12.18 10.67 -15.81
C ASN A 790 12.52 12.18 -15.83
N PRO A 791 12.23 12.94 -16.91
CA PRO A 791 12.63 14.34 -16.99
C PRO A 791 11.83 15.32 -16.12
N ILE A 792 10.80 14.88 -15.39
CA ILE A 792 10.18 15.65 -14.30
C ILE A 792 10.48 15.10 -12.90
N LEU A 793 11.08 13.91 -12.81
CA LEU A 793 11.24 13.17 -11.55
C LEU A 793 12.06 13.96 -10.53
N HIS A 794 13.17 14.58 -10.92
CA HIS A 794 14.03 15.35 -10.01
C HIS A 794 13.30 16.52 -9.32
N GLY A 795 12.50 17.30 -10.06
CA GLY A 795 11.72 18.39 -9.48
C GLY A 795 10.46 17.92 -8.75
N LEU A 796 9.94 16.73 -9.11
CA LEU A 796 8.92 16.05 -8.32
C LEU A 796 9.48 15.64 -6.95
N LEU A 797 10.63 14.95 -6.90
CA LEU A 797 11.30 14.55 -5.67
C LEU A 797 11.58 15.75 -4.77
N LYS A 798 12.04 16.87 -5.35
CA LYS A 798 12.18 18.15 -4.63
C LYS A 798 10.87 18.65 -4.02
N ALA A 799 9.74 18.51 -4.72
CA ALA A 799 8.42 18.88 -4.20
C ALA A 799 7.85 17.88 -3.18
N LEU A 800 8.32 16.63 -3.16
CA LEU A 800 7.99 15.64 -2.13
C LEU A 800 8.78 15.91 -0.82
N VAL A 801 10.09 16.20 -0.95
CA VAL A 801 10.99 16.56 0.15
C VAL A 801 10.67 17.93 0.77
N TRP A 802 9.91 18.80 0.10
CA TRP A 802 9.42 20.06 0.67
C TRP A 802 8.52 19.91 1.93
N VAL A 803 8.06 18.70 2.26
CA VAL A 803 7.31 18.41 3.50
C VAL A 803 8.20 17.84 4.63
N GLU A 804 9.45 17.52 4.34
CA GLU A 804 10.46 17.07 5.30
C GLU A 804 10.78 18.18 6.32
N SER A 805 11.17 17.83 7.54
CA SER A 805 11.48 18.80 8.59
C SER A 805 12.89 19.37 8.41
N GLU A 806 13.11 20.65 8.74
CA GLU A 806 14.46 21.26 8.65
C GLU A 806 15.46 20.53 9.55
N ASN A 807 15.01 20.00 10.70
CA ASN A 807 15.79 19.15 11.60
C ASN A 807 16.34 17.89 10.89
N LEU A 808 15.51 17.21 10.07
CA LEU A 808 15.92 16.03 9.30
C LEU A 808 16.96 16.36 8.22
N ILE A 809 16.99 17.61 7.73
CA ILE A 809 18.00 18.11 6.80
C ILE A 809 19.30 18.46 7.54
N GLU A 810 19.24 19.04 8.74
CA GLU A 810 20.43 19.35 9.56
C GLU A 810 21.18 18.08 10.00
N ILE A 811 20.46 17.01 10.30
CA ILE A 811 21.01 15.69 10.68
C ILE A 811 21.57 14.90 9.46
N ALA A 812 21.45 15.42 8.23
CA ALA A 812 21.81 14.68 7.03
C ALA A 812 23.32 14.34 6.94
N LEU A 813 23.60 13.03 6.84
CA LEU A 813 24.94 12.43 6.99
C LEU A 813 26.01 12.97 6.01
N TYR A 814 25.61 13.47 4.84
CA TYR A 814 26.52 14.07 3.86
C TYR A 814 27.03 15.47 4.29
N SER A 815 26.31 16.18 5.16
CA SER A 815 26.71 17.50 5.67
C SER A 815 28.00 17.41 6.49
N GLN A 816 28.11 16.42 7.38
CA GLN A 816 29.31 16.22 8.21
C GLN A 816 30.55 15.87 7.38
N THR A 817 30.41 15.01 6.38
CA THR A 817 31.55 14.62 5.51
C THR A 817 31.96 15.74 4.55
N THR A 818 31.01 16.57 4.11
CA THR A 818 31.28 17.82 3.38
C THR A 818 32.07 18.80 4.24
N GLN A 819 31.66 19.02 5.49
CA GLN A 819 32.39 19.87 6.44
C GLN A 819 33.80 19.32 6.74
N LEU A 820 33.99 18.00 6.85
CA LEU A 820 35.32 17.39 7.01
C LEU A 820 36.23 17.67 5.81
N VAL A 821 35.71 17.51 4.59
CA VAL A 821 36.48 17.72 3.36
C VAL A 821 36.90 19.19 3.22
N GLU A 822 36.01 20.14 3.51
CA GLU A 822 36.37 21.57 3.52
C GLU A 822 37.32 21.91 4.68
N TYR A 823 37.18 21.28 5.85
CA TYR A 823 38.14 21.43 6.96
C TYR A 823 39.55 20.99 6.55
N ILE A 824 39.70 19.81 5.93
CA ILE A 824 40.99 19.32 5.39
C ILE A 824 41.54 20.29 4.33
N ARG A 825 40.70 20.78 3.41
CA ARG A 825 41.11 21.78 2.40
C ARG A 825 41.54 23.12 3.01
N SER A 826 40.94 23.51 4.13
CA SER A 826 41.23 24.79 4.80
C SER A 826 42.53 24.80 5.63
N ARG A 827 43.09 23.62 5.90
CA ARG A 827 44.28 23.47 6.76
C ARG A 827 45.54 23.98 6.06
N PRO A 828 46.32 24.91 6.67
CA PRO A 828 47.49 25.51 6.03
C PRO A 828 48.68 24.54 5.86
N ASP A 829 48.65 23.42 6.58
CA ASP A 829 49.59 22.30 6.45
C ASP A 829 49.22 21.32 5.33
N PHE A 830 48.02 21.43 4.73
CA PHE A 830 47.57 20.57 3.64
C PHE A 830 47.53 21.33 2.30
N ASN A 831 48.44 20.97 1.38
CA ASN A 831 48.47 21.47 0.00
C ASN A 831 48.38 20.30 -0.99
N GLY A 832 47.53 19.33 -0.67
CA GLY A 832 47.44 18.03 -1.36
C GLY A 832 46.20 17.86 -2.22
N SER A 833 46.12 16.72 -2.91
CA SER A 833 44.88 16.30 -3.59
C SER A 833 43.94 15.62 -2.58
N ILE A 834 42.64 15.92 -2.65
CA ILE A 834 41.62 15.19 -1.87
C ILE A 834 40.86 14.26 -2.82
N ARG A 835 40.51 13.09 -2.30
CA ARG A 835 39.67 12.05 -2.92
C ARG A 835 38.72 11.51 -1.86
N ILE A 836 37.57 10.96 -2.28
CA ILE A 836 36.59 10.37 -1.37
C ILE A 836 36.24 8.95 -1.82
N THR A 837 36.09 8.00 -0.90
CA THR A 837 35.64 6.64 -1.20
C THR A 837 34.78 6.05 -0.09
N GLY A 838 33.95 5.07 -0.43
CA GLY A 838 33.13 4.35 0.54
C GLY A 838 32.31 3.24 -0.13
N GLN A 839 31.74 2.37 0.70
CA GLN A 839 30.85 1.30 0.25
C GLN A 839 29.43 1.47 0.82
N SER A 840 28.42 0.96 0.10
CA SER A 840 27.00 1.06 0.50
C SER A 840 26.59 2.53 0.69
N LEU A 841 25.87 2.87 1.77
CA LEU A 841 25.65 4.24 2.23
C LEU A 841 26.90 5.11 2.12
N GLY A 842 28.06 4.63 2.58
CA GLY A 842 29.30 5.40 2.57
C GLY A 842 29.74 5.76 1.15
N GLY A 843 29.47 4.87 0.19
CA GLY A 843 29.60 5.16 -1.23
C GLY A 843 28.62 6.24 -1.68
N GLY A 844 27.34 6.11 -1.35
CA GLY A 844 26.31 7.12 -1.68
C GLY A 844 26.61 8.52 -1.11
N ILE A 845 27.03 8.58 0.17
CA ILE A 845 27.53 9.81 0.80
C ILE A 845 28.76 10.33 0.05
N SER A 846 29.73 9.47 -0.28
CA SER A 846 30.92 9.88 -1.04
C SER A 846 30.57 10.53 -2.38
N LEU A 847 29.56 10.01 -3.10
CA LEU A 847 29.06 10.59 -4.35
C LEU A 847 28.41 11.97 -4.13
N ILE A 848 27.60 12.14 -3.08
CA ILE A 848 26.98 13.42 -2.71
C ILE A 848 28.06 14.45 -2.34
N THR A 849 28.92 14.10 -1.38
CA THR A 849 29.98 14.96 -0.85
C THR A 849 31.02 15.32 -1.92
N GLY A 850 31.36 14.39 -2.82
CA GLY A 850 32.24 14.66 -3.96
C GLY A 850 31.67 15.72 -4.90
N ALA A 851 30.36 15.67 -5.19
CA ALA A 851 29.73 16.69 -6.01
C ALA A 851 29.58 18.04 -5.28
N GLN A 852 29.23 18.05 -3.99
CA GLN A 852 29.10 19.30 -3.22
C GLN A 852 30.43 20.03 -3.02
N THR A 853 31.52 19.29 -2.88
CA THR A 853 32.89 19.83 -2.68
C THR A 853 33.70 19.95 -3.98
N ASN A 854 33.14 19.52 -5.12
CA ASN A 854 33.82 19.41 -6.42
C ASN A 854 35.15 18.62 -6.34
N ILE A 855 35.09 17.44 -5.71
CA ILE A 855 36.19 16.48 -5.55
C ILE A 855 35.81 15.12 -6.17
N PRO A 856 36.71 14.47 -6.92
CA PRO A 856 36.48 13.12 -7.41
C PRO A 856 36.22 12.10 -6.29
N ALA A 857 35.13 11.35 -6.44
CA ALA A 857 34.68 10.36 -5.47
C ALA A 857 34.38 9.01 -6.15
N ILE A 858 34.88 7.94 -5.53
CA ILE A 858 34.76 6.56 -6.01
C ILE A 858 33.86 5.79 -5.03
N ALA A 859 32.67 5.39 -5.47
CA ALA A 859 31.79 4.55 -4.68
C ALA A 859 31.88 3.09 -5.10
N ILE A 860 31.82 2.19 -4.12
CA ILE A 860 31.59 0.77 -4.33
C ILE A 860 30.16 0.47 -3.89
N SER A 861 29.29 0.03 -4.79
CA SER A 861 27.93 -0.35 -4.43
C SER A 861 27.15 0.80 -3.73
N GLY A 862 27.46 2.05 -4.08
CA GLY A 862 26.75 3.21 -3.54
C GLY A 862 25.36 3.33 -4.17
N PRO A 863 24.31 3.73 -3.43
CA PRO A 863 23.10 4.25 -4.07
C PRO A 863 23.47 5.51 -4.87
N ASN A 864 22.87 5.70 -6.04
CA ASN A 864 23.22 6.80 -6.94
C ASN A 864 22.53 8.11 -6.50
N ASN A 865 22.70 9.18 -7.29
CA ASN A 865 22.23 10.52 -6.95
C ASN A 865 21.64 11.33 -8.12
N VAL A 866 21.41 10.77 -9.32
CA VAL A 866 21.01 11.57 -10.50
C VAL A 866 19.59 12.16 -10.39
N PHE A 867 18.58 11.39 -9.98
CA PHE A 867 17.22 11.93 -9.79
C PHE A 867 17.11 12.71 -8.47
N SER A 868 17.72 12.22 -7.39
CA SER A 868 17.73 12.89 -6.09
C SER A 868 18.63 14.13 -6.01
N ARG A 869 19.44 14.44 -7.04
CA ARG A 869 20.37 15.59 -7.05
C ARG A 869 19.79 16.93 -6.58
N GLN A 870 18.48 17.15 -6.74
CA GLN A 870 17.80 18.37 -6.32
C GLN A 870 17.16 18.35 -4.93
N THR A 871 17.21 17.24 -4.20
CA THR A 871 16.76 17.12 -2.79
C THR A 871 17.88 17.35 -1.79
N PHE A 872 19.15 17.18 -2.18
CA PHE A 872 20.30 17.50 -1.33
C PHE A 872 20.52 19.02 -1.20
N VAL A 873 21.20 19.44 -0.13
CA VAL A 873 21.49 20.85 0.19
C VAL A 873 22.99 21.04 0.42
N PRO A 874 23.73 21.78 -0.43
CA PRO A 874 23.29 22.34 -1.71
C PRO A 874 22.92 21.24 -2.74
N PRO A 875 22.05 21.56 -3.73
CA PRO A 875 21.76 20.66 -4.85
C PRO A 875 23.01 20.30 -5.64
N LEU A 876 23.07 19.07 -6.14
CA LEU A 876 24.20 18.59 -6.95
C LEU A 876 23.99 18.95 -8.41
N ASP A 877 25.04 19.41 -9.05
CA ASP A 877 25.04 19.64 -10.49
C ASP A 877 25.22 18.35 -11.29
N LEU A 878 24.62 18.29 -12.48
CA LEU A 878 24.68 17.09 -13.32
C LEU A 878 26.03 16.93 -14.03
N ASP A 879 26.65 18.02 -14.48
CA ASP A 879 27.95 17.94 -15.15
C ASP A 879 29.03 17.53 -14.14
N THR A 880 28.92 17.97 -12.87
CA THR A 880 29.77 17.46 -11.77
C THR A 880 29.54 15.97 -11.48
N ILE A 881 28.28 15.50 -11.45
CA ILE A 881 27.97 14.07 -11.30
C ILE A 881 28.62 13.25 -12.43
N ASP A 882 28.43 13.67 -13.68
CA ASP A 882 28.85 12.93 -14.87
C ASP A 882 30.35 13.08 -15.21
N SER A 883 31.11 13.89 -14.47
CA SER A 883 32.55 14.10 -14.68
C SER A 883 33.48 13.75 -13.50
N LEU A 884 33.01 13.86 -12.25
CA LEU A 884 33.85 13.63 -11.06
C LEU A 884 33.49 12.37 -10.26
N LEU A 885 32.27 11.84 -10.43
CA LEU A 885 31.78 10.73 -9.61
C LEU A 885 31.89 9.41 -10.36
N PHE A 886 32.35 8.36 -9.69
CA PHE A 886 32.46 7.02 -10.28
C PHE A 886 31.87 5.96 -9.35
N ASN A 887 30.85 5.21 -9.80
CA ASN A 887 30.23 4.15 -9.00
C ASN A 887 30.46 2.75 -9.61
N VAL A 888 30.94 1.82 -8.78
CA VAL A 888 31.06 0.40 -9.13
C VAL A 888 29.77 -0.31 -8.75
N ILE A 889 29.13 -0.96 -9.72
CA ILE A 889 27.78 -1.54 -9.58
C ILE A 889 27.88 -3.07 -9.73
N PRO A 890 27.82 -3.86 -8.65
CA PRO A 890 27.79 -5.31 -8.76
C PRO A 890 26.45 -5.80 -9.34
N GLN A 891 26.49 -6.71 -10.31
CA GLN A 891 25.29 -7.31 -10.88
C GLN A 891 24.40 -7.93 -9.80
N ARG A 892 23.09 -7.67 -9.86
CA ARG A 892 22.05 -8.12 -8.91
C ARG A 892 22.11 -7.47 -7.51
N ASP A 893 23.02 -6.56 -7.25
CA ASP A 893 23.00 -5.76 -6.03
C ASP A 893 21.92 -4.67 -6.13
N ILE A 894 21.02 -4.64 -5.14
CA ILE A 894 19.85 -3.75 -5.12
C ILE A 894 20.16 -2.33 -4.65
N VAL A 895 21.27 -2.13 -3.92
CA VAL A 895 21.61 -0.81 -3.38
C VAL A 895 22.04 0.18 -4.48
N PRO A 896 23.00 -0.13 -5.37
CA PRO A 896 23.34 0.72 -6.51
C PRO A 896 22.32 0.69 -7.67
N MET A 897 21.18 0.01 -7.50
CA MET A 897 19.99 0.20 -8.36
C MET A 897 19.06 1.29 -7.83
N THR A 898 19.29 1.78 -6.61
CA THR A 898 18.56 2.91 -6.03
C THR A 898 19.08 4.21 -6.63
N ASP A 899 18.16 5.02 -7.17
CA ASP A 899 18.42 6.16 -8.05
C ASP A 899 19.11 5.78 -9.38
N GLN A 900 18.97 6.63 -10.40
CA GLN A 900 19.71 6.53 -11.66
C GLN A 900 21.21 6.79 -11.44
N ALA A 901 22.03 5.93 -12.03
CA ALA A 901 23.47 6.09 -12.18
C ALA A 901 23.84 7.26 -13.13
N GLY A 902 24.92 7.97 -12.80
CA GLY A 902 25.58 8.90 -13.73
C GLY A 902 26.30 8.18 -14.87
N LEU A 903 26.82 8.94 -15.83
CA LEU A 903 27.50 8.41 -17.02
C LEU A 903 28.76 7.59 -16.68
N LEU A 904 29.46 7.93 -15.60
CA LEU A 904 30.67 7.26 -15.13
C LEU A 904 30.35 6.15 -14.13
N THR A 905 29.97 4.97 -14.64
CA THR A 905 29.78 3.77 -13.79
C THR A 905 30.37 2.51 -14.39
N GLN A 906 30.86 1.62 -13.52
CA GLN A 906 31.44 0.33 -13.90
C GLN A 906 30.60 -0.81 -13.33
N ASN A 907 29.83 -1.46 -14.19
CA ASN A 907 29.12 -2.69 -13.83
C ASN A 907 30.13 -3.84 -13.71
N ILE A 908 30.10 -4.60 -12.61
CA ILE A 908 30.95 -5.78 -12.38
C ILE A 908 30.10 -7.04 -12.17
N GLU A 909 30.61 -8.20 -12.53
CA GLU A 909 29.94 -9.47 -12.26
C GLU A 909 29.80 -9.75 -10.75
N CYS A 910 28.80 -10.56 -10.39
CA CYS A 910 28.64 -11.04 -9.03
C CYS A 910 28.47 -12.57 -9.02
N ARG A 911 29.33 -13.26 -8.27
CA ARG A 911 29.35 -14.73 -8.13
C ARG A 911 28.51 -15.27 -6.96
N ALA A 912 27.76 -14.42 -6.27
CA ALA A 912 26.82 -14.82 -5.22
C ALA A 912 25.81 -15.86 -5.73
N LYS A 913 25.28 -16.70 -4.83
CA LYS A 913 24.12 -17.55 -5.17
C LYS A 913 22.94 -16.66 -5.62
N VAL A 914 22.03 -17.16 -6.45
CA VAL A 914 20.90 -16.35 -6.96
C VAL A 914 19.93 -15.94 -5.84
N ASN A 915 19.89 -16.72 -4.76
CA ASN A 915 19.07 -16.46 -3.57
C ASN A 915 19.77 -15.51 -2.57
N ASP A 916 21.08 -15.26 -2.71
CA ASP A 916 21.91 -14.47 -1.81
C ASP A 916 21.85 -12.98 -2.22
N LEU A 917 20.83 -12.27 -1.73
CA LEU A 917 20.47 -10.91 -2.15
C LEU A 917 21.55 -9.88 -1.80
N PHE A 918 21.98 -9.88 -0.54
CA PHE A 918 23.01 -8.97 -0.05
C PHE A 918 24.43 -9.50 -0.31
N GLY A 919 24.57 -10.71 -0.85
CA GLY A 919 25.85 -11.25 -1.26
C GLY A 919 26.51 -10.49 -2.39
N CYS A 920 25.77 -9.83 -3.28
CA CYS A 920 26.39 -8.96 -4.28
C CYS A 920 26.79 -7.60 -3.68
N HIS A 921 26.30 -7.27 -2.49
CA HIS A 921 26.56 -6.01 -1.80
C HIS A 921 27.93 -5.94 -1.10
N THR A 922 28.54 -7.09 -0.77
CA THR A 922 29.76 -7.13 0.06
C THR A 922 30.96 -6.44 -0.60
N ALA A 923 31.57 -5.48 0.10
CA ALA A 923 32.76 -4.74 -0.33
C ALA A 923 33.91 -5.67 -0.77
N THR A 924 34.30 -6.61 0.10
CA THR A 924 35.34 -7.62 -0.17
C THR A 924 35.05 -8.46 -1.41
N ARG A 925 33.78 -8.83 -1.66
CA ARG A 925 33.42 -9.66 -2.82
C ARG A 925 33.54 -8.88 -4.14
N SER A 926 33.29 -7.57 -4.10
CA SER A 926 33.51 -6.63 -5.21
C SER A 926 35.01 -6.42 -5.47
N LEU A 927 35.80 -6.17 -4.41
CA LEU A 927 37.27 -6.12 -4.48
C LEU A 927 37.85 -7.38 -5.14
N CYS A 928 37.40 -8.57 -4.73
CA CYS A 928 37.87 -9.82 -5.30
C CYS A 928 37.53 -10.00 -6.79
N GLU A 929 36.36 -9.56 -7.28
CA GLU A 929 36.05 -9.62 -8.74
C GLU A 929 36.90 -8.60 -9.51
N ILE A 930 37.13 -7.39 -8.96
CA ILE A 930 38.02 -6.39 -9.56
C ILE A 930 39.43 -6.96 -9.71
N MET A 931 40.06 -7.39 -8.60
CA MET A 931 41.41 -7.97 -8.62
C MET A 931 41.52 -9.20 -9.54
N HIS A 932 40.50 -10.07 -9.54
CA HIS A 932 40.49 -11.27 -10.38
C HIS A 932 40.36 -10.96 -11.89
N ARG A 933 39.66 -9.89 -12.27
CA ARG A 933 39.47 -9.49 -13.69
C ARG A 933 40.56 -8.56 -14.20
N CYS A 934 40.82 -7.50 -13.45
CA CYS A 934 41.82 -6.49 -13.79
C CYS A 934 43.24 -7.00 -13.58
N GLY A 935 43.44 -8.02 -12.74
CA GLY A 935 44.73 -8.41 -12.18
C GLY A 935 45.08 -7.52 -10.98
N SER A 936 45.87 -8.05 -10.04
CA SER A 936 46.11 -7.38 -8.75
C SER A 936 47.44 -6.63 -8.63
N TYR A 937 48.11 -6.33 -9.74
CA TYR A 937 49.30 -5.46 -9.87
C TYR A 937 50.16 -5.27 -8.60
N SER A 938 50.74 -6.36 -8.09
CA SER A 938 51.53 -6.46 -6.83
C SER A 938 50.83 -6.26 -5.48
N ARG A 939 49.55 -5.82 -5.45
CA ARG A 939 48.69 -5.85 -4.25
C ARG A 939 48.41 -7.29 -3.79
N PRO A 940 48.36 -7.54 -2.47
CA PRO A 940 48.15 -8.88 -1.92
C PRO A 940 46.67 -9.31 -2.04
N PRO A 941 46.34 -10.41 -2.74
CA PRO A 941 44.98 -10.94 -2.75
C PRO A 941 44.48 -11.30 -1.34
N PRO A 942 43.26 -10.87 -0.94
CA PRO A 942 42.62 -11.33 0.28
C PRO A 942 42.35 -12.84 0.26
N CYS A 943 42.60 -13.52 1.39
CA CYS A 943 42.32 -14.96 1.55
C CYS A 943 40.85 -15.30 1.24
N ASP A 944 39.92 -14.42 1.66
CA ASP A 944 38.48 -14.50 1.44
C ASP A 944 38.08 -14.73 -0.02
N CYS A 945 38.86 -14.23 -0.99
CA CYS A 945 38.54 -14.39 -2.40
C CYS A 945 38.44 -15.88 -2.77
N ALA A 946 39.46 -16.68 -2.47
CA ALA A 946 39.45 -18.10 -2.77
C ALA A 946 38.74 -18.93 -1.68
N VAL A 947 38.77 -18.51 -0.42
CA VAL A 947 38.21 -19.26 0.72
C VAL A 947 36.71 -19.07 0.88
N LYS A 948 36.22 -17.82 0.91
CA LYS A 948 34.82 -17.45 1.22
C LYS A 948 33.97 -17.19 -0.02
N TYR A 949 34.57 -16.74 -1.13
CA TYR A 949 33.83 -16.31 -2.33
C TYR A 949 34.04 -17.16 -3.60
N GLY A 950 34.90 -18.19 -3.54
CA GLY A 950 35.06 -19.16 -4.63
C GLY A 950 35.72 -18.61 -5.90
N TYR A 951 36.51 -17.54 -5.79
CA TYR A 951 37.45 -17.16 -6.86
C TYR A 951 38.57 -18.22 -6.98
N PRO A 952 39.28 -18.29 -8.11
CA PRO A 952 40.46 -19.15 -8.23
C PRO A 952 41.50 -18.82 -7.15
N VAL A 953 42.35 -19.78 -6.80
CA VAL A 953 43.54 -19.48 -5.96
C VAL A 953 44.47 -18.55 -6.76
N PRO A 954 44.99 -17.45 -6.19
CA PRO A 954 45.92 -16.56 -6.86
C PRO A 954 47.25 -17.27 -7.18
N GLU A 955 47.94 -16.81 -8.24
CA GLU A 955 49.21 -17.39 -8.67
C GLU A 955 50.32 -17.01 -7.68
N GLN A 956 51.10 -18.00 -7.26
CA GLN A 956 52.27 -17.79 -6.40
C GLN A 956 53.45 -17.30 -7.25
N ILE A 957 53.81 -16.03 -7.06
CA ILE A 957 54.91 -15.34 -7.75
C ILE A 957 56.17 -15.20 -6.87
N GLY A 958 56.05 -15.42 -5.57
CA GLY A 958 57.14 -15.27 -4.60
C GLY A 958 56.95 -16.09 -3.33
N GLY A 959 58.01 -16.16 -2.52
CA GLY A 959 58.01 -16.84 -1.23
C GLY A 959 57.97 -18.38 -1.31
N ASN A 960 58.20 -19.02 -0.16
CA ASN A 960 58.22 -20.49 -0.03
C ASN A 960 56.92 -21.08 0.57
N GLN A 961 55.98 -20.24 1.00
CA GLN A 961 54.70 -20.66 1.58
C GLN A 961 53.66 -20.82 0.47
N THR A 962 52.88 -21.90 0.48
CA THR A 962 51.74 -22.05 -0.42
C THR A 962 50.55 -21.23 0.08
N PHE A 963 49.55 -20.98 -0.78
CA PHE A 963 48.30 -20.33 -0.37
C PHE A 963 47.59 -21.10 0.76
N SER A 964 47.77 -22.42 0.85
CA SER A 964 47.20 -23.23 1.93
C SER A 964 47.95 -23.10 3.26
N ASP A 965 49.22 -22.70 3.25
CA ASP A 965 49.99 -22.45 4.49
C ASP A 965 49.64 -21.08 5.08
N VAL A 966 49.31 -20.11 4.21
CA VAL A 966 48.90 -18.75 4.58
C VAL A 966 47.42 -18.70 5.00
N CYS A 967 46.51 -19.15 4.12
CA CYS A 967 45.07 -18.98 4.28
C CYS A 967 44.33 -20.23 4.79
N GLY A 968 45.01 -21.39 4.93
CA GLY A 968 44.36 -22.67 5.23
C GLY A 968 43.78 -22.77 6.65
N THR A 969 44.29 -21.98 7.60
CA THR A 969 43.80 -21.90 8.99
C THR A 969 42.40 -21.30 9.09
N LEU A 970 42.01 -20.40 8.18
CA LEU A 970 40.64 -19.87 8.11
C LEU A 970 39.63 -20.98 7.80
N ARG A 971 40.06 -22.01 7.07
CA ARG A 971 39.21 -23.09 6.57
C ARG A 971 38.77 -24.11 7.63
N SER A 972 39.39 -24.13 8.82
CA SER A 972 39.06 -25.07 9.90
C SER A 972 37.99 -24.57 10.87
N ASN A 973 37.78 -23.26 10.95
CA ASN A 973 36.93 -22.67 12.00
C ASN A 973 35.50 -22.41 11.51
N ASP A 974 35.33 -22.09 10.23
CA ASP A 974 34.04 -21.74 9.62
C ASP A 974 33.27 -22.97 9.10
N GLY A 975 33.03 -23.95 9.97
CA GLY A 975 32.27 -25.19 9.69
C GLY A 975 30.76 -25.00 9.38
N TRP A 976 30.35 -23.79 8.97
CA TRP A 976 28.96 -23.36 8.77
C TRP A 976 28.57 -23.12 7.31
N TYR A 977 29.52 -23.10 6.37
CA TYR A 977 29.28 -22.74 4.96
C TYR A 977 29.27 -23.93 3.97
N ALA A 978 29.14 -25.17 4.47
CA ALA A 978 29.08 -26.40 3.68
C ALA A 978 27.65 -26.81 3.31
#